data_AF-A0A182QWJ4-F1
#
_entry.id   AF-A0A182QWJ4-F1
#
_cell.length_a   1.000
_cell.length_b   1.000
_cell.length_c   1.000
_cell.angle_alpha   90.00
_cell.angle_beta   90.00
_cell.angle_gamma   90.00
#
_symmetry.space_group_name_H-M   'P 1'
#
loop_
_entity.id
_entity.type
_entity.pdbx_description
1 polymer ?
#
loop_
_entity_poly.entity_id
_entity_poly.type
_entity_poly.pdbx_seq_one_letter_code
_entity_poly.pdbx_strand_id
1 'polypeptide(L)'
;MPPVKRETRATGIRGRTKVELPSRQKPEIHSTPSLCSEVKLRNITNTLKMSATGGPEETTSQQRTKRMKKSNSPTTGGQTGEQCQPPASELIAFEKLRFVLGRHYFAVCDRLALVDYVPRCTRNVPECAQRHVSKRSSRTKCVGPMRLTTTNDQLLEHRPDQFVLFLNQAIMRREFVGVELFVTGLQLMLTVNHPSTELGVDYQVQDIVLGTGEALERCLEHFPPCRWDMRPAYQRIVYGQLDAPCFAKCDQSEGLFRNVLHLIEHLIETDEDKTKTDRSSVGKRTNRGKSKPDDEIFFSNYNSWMSSNRLCYDFDQLPREERFQRLFAVLQILVKLLEMDLAMWILRHPTKTHQNICNPSRCPLVAKLVWNGDHGSVNLFIKKLFQTFICMNALQYPNEDIAIVSRLINLVTVAVNLSEFQLSDGLIPYPCVKDNSQHYARQLWKTLESSRYFSIGLCLRTIQNLRSSFLKLRLSEQLIQKLNRRAKLGNVRGFFQQLLERCWMDYEEQTPMVDVEPPSSLYPVLDTHRTRAKASEIYQQEYIDLLLVALRAYCDMYQLPAYFRENMVQPSGSGVSSNAPDATECIVSQPDEPDERMIFQGVAVTGELVLEYRDDIKYLLLIEQHLKKLTETSTEERELFRHWISFLSEVDPSLAIG
;
A
#
# COMPACT_ATOMS: atom_id res chain seq x y z
N MET A 1 -24.05 12.62 -54.32
CA MET A 1 -23.10 13.30 -55.22
C MET A 1 -21.70 13.18 -54.63
N PRO A 2 -20.75 12.55 -55.35
CA PRO A 2 -19.34 12.31 -54.97
C PRO A 2 -18.43 13.45 -55.50
N PRO A 3 -17.06 13.39 -55.45
CA PRO A 3 -16.13 12.38 -54.90
C PRO A 3 -15.06 12.96 -53.92
N VAL A 4 -14.50 12.22 -52.95
CA VAL A 4 -13.39 11.23 -53.01
C VAL A 4 -12.12 11.71 -53.74
N LYS A 5 -11.02 11.85 -52.99
CA LYS A 5 -9.69 11.38 -53.42
C LYS A 5 -8.96 10.67 -52.28
N ARG A 6 -8.97 9.34 -52.36
CA ARG A 6 -7.89 8.45 -51.92
C ARG A 6 -6.68 8.69 -52.80
N GLU A 7 -5.48 8.65 -52.22
CA GLU A 7 -4.33 8.06 -52.90
C GLU A 7 -3.61 7.08 -51.96
N THR A 8 -3.64 5.83 -52.40
CA THR A 8 -2.82 4.70 -51.95
C THR A 8 -1.79 4.41 -53.04
N ARG A 9 -0.52 4.24 -52.69
CA ARG A 9 0.52 3.34 -53.28
C ARG A 9 1.91 3.87 -52.89
N ALA A 10 2.99 3.11 -52.87
CA ALA A 10 3.32 1.71 -52.64
C ALA A 10 4.87 1.67 -52.73
N THR A 11 5.49 0.79 -51.94
CA THR A 11 6.73 0.05 -52.22
C THR A 11 7.93 0.76 -52.89
N GLY A 12 9.05 0.78 -52.16
CA GLY A 12 10.26 0.11 -52.65
C GLY A 12 11.57 0.91 -52.74
N ILE A 13 12.59 0.32 -52.09
CA ILE A 13 14.01 0.25 -52.49
C ILE A 13 15.01 1.24 -51.85
N ARG A 14 15.81 0.65 -50.94
CA ARG A 14 17.26 0.81 -50.64
C ARG A 14 17.98 2.11 -51.04
N GLY A 15 18.59 2.74 -50.04
CA GLY A 15 19.77 3.59 -50.20
C GLY A 15 20.58 3.69 -48.91
N ARG A 16 21.70 2.98 -48.85
CA ARG A 16 22.73 3.05 -47.79
C ARG A 16 23.39 4.43 -47.85
N THR A 17 23.56 5.12 -46.73
CA THR A 17 24.69 6.05 -46.57
C THR A 17 25.09 6.15 -45.10
N LYS A 18 26.36 5.77 -44.86
CA LYS A 18 27.13 5.92 -43.63
C LYS A 18 27.24 7.40 -43.28
N VAL A 19 27.01 7.77 -42.02
CA VAL A 19 27.53 9.01 -41.45
C VAL A 19 28.22 8.65 -40.13
N GLU A 20 29.52 8.90 -40.10
CA GLU A 20 30.43 8.77 -38.96
C GLU A 20 30.11 9.83 -37.88
N LEU A 21 30.19 9.44 -36.62
CA LEU A 21 30.24 10.36 -35.48
C LEU A 21 31.59 10.21 -34.75
N PRO A 22 32.15 11.31 -34.22
CA PRO A 22 33.55 11.40 -33.82
C PRO A 22 33.84 10.84 -32.42
N SER A 23 35.09 10.44 -32.27
CA SER A 23 35.76 9.93 -31.09
C SER A 23 35.76 10.93 -29.92
N ARG A 24 35.47 10.43 -28.71
CA ARG A 24 35.82 11.09 -27.45
C ARG A 24 36.63 10.13 -26.57
N GLN A 25 37.74 10.66 -26.09
CA GLN A 25 38.82 10.01 -25.35
C GLN A 25 38.34 9.46 -24.00
N LYS A 26 38.82 8.26 -23.64
CA LYS A 26 38.76 7.70 -22.29
C LYS A 26 39.85 8.36 -21.43
N PRO A 27 39.56 8.81 -20.20
CA PRO A 27 40.58 8.95 -19.18
C PRO A 27 40.85 7.59 -18.52
N GLU A 28 42.13 7.22 -18.45
CA GLU A 28 42.65 6.12 -17.63
C GLU A 28 42.54 6.51 -16.16
N ILE A 29 41.88 5.67 -15.35
CA ILE A 29 41.94 5.74 -13.89
C ILE A 29 42.39 4.37 -13.39
N HIS A 30 43.45 4.41 -12.57
CA HIS A 30 44.15 3.29 -11.98
C HIS A 30 43.24 2.36 -11.18
N SER A 31 43.28 1.08 -11.52
CA SER A 31 42.64 -0.02 -10.82
C SER A 31 43.42 -0.39 -9.55
N THR A 32 42.85 -0.17 -8.38
CA THR A 32 43.28 -0.82 -7.12
C THR A 32 42.69 -2.24 -7.03
N PRO A 33 43.41 -3.22 -6.50
CA PRO A 33 42.99 -4.63 -6.53
C PRO A 33 41.86 -4.89 -5.53
N SER A 34 40.85 -5.61 -6.01
CA SER A 34 39.64 -5.99 -5.28
C SER A 34 39.92 -7.08 -4.24
N LEU A 35 39.50 -6.86 -3.01
CA LEU A 35 39.23 -7.91 -2.02
C LEU A 35 37.76 -7.81 -1.63
N CYS A 36 36.90 -8.41 -2.44
CA CYS A 36 35.52 -8.65 -2.07
C CYS A 36 35.15 -10.03 -2.61
N SER A 37 35.03 -11.00 -1.71
CA SER A 37 34.45 -12.29 -2.01
C SER A 37 33.04 -12.08 -2.56
N GLU A 38 32.72 -12.71 -3.69
CA GLU A 38 31.36 -12.72 -4.25
C GLU A 38 30.39 -13.38 -3.25
N VAL A 39 29.79 -12.57 -2.37
CA VAL A 39 28.67 -13.01 -1.54
C VAL A 39 27.46 -13.09 -2.46
N LYS A 40 27.18 -14.29 -2.96
CA LYS A 40 25.94 -14.60 -3.71
C LYS A 40 24.73 -14.32 -2.81
N LEU A 41 24.11 -13.16 -2.98
CA LEU A 41 22.86 -12.77 -2.33
C LEU A 41 21.76 -13.79 -2.67
N ARG A 42 21.26 -14.49 -1.65
CA ARG A 42 20.28 -15.56 -1.79
C ARG A 42 18.88 -14.95 -1.90
N ASN A 43 18.22 -15.12 -3.05
CA ASN A 43 16.78 -14.90 -3.16
C ASN A 43 16.06 -15.92 -2.25
N ILE A 44 14.97 -15.54 -1.58
CA ILE A 44 14.12 -16.45 -0.78
C ILE A 44 13.63 -17.65 -1.62
N THR A 45 13.56 -17.52 -2.95
CA THR A 45 13.28 -18.65 -3.87
C THR A 45 14.51 -19.50 -4.23
N ASN A 46 15.73 -18.98 -4.06
CA ASN A 46 16.98 -19.71 -4.32
C ASN A 46 17.48 -20.49 -3.09
N THR A 47 17.03 -20.17 -1.86
CA THR A 47 17.37 -20.93 -0.65
C THR A 47 16.78 -22.34 -0.69
N LEU A 48 15.58 -22.53 -1.24
CA LEU A 48 14.93 -23.85 -1.35
C LEU A 48 15.58 -24.82 -2.34
N LYS A 49 16.38 -24.34 -3.29
CA LYS A 49 17.07 -25.22 -4.25
C LYS A 49 18.25 -25.99 -3.64
N MET A 50 18.80 -25.52 -2.51
CA MET A 50 19.97 -26.15 -1.87
C MET A 50 19.60 -27.01 -0.65
N SER A 51 18.37 -26.90 -0.13
CA SER A 51 17.89 -27.70 1.01
C SER A 51 17.27 -29.05 0.61
N ALA A 52 17.06 -29.29 -0.68
CA ALA A 52 16.32 -30.47 -1.20
C ALA A 52 17.19 -31.52 -1.91
N THR A 53 18.51 -31.41 -1.85
CA THR A 53 19.45 -32.41 -2.39
C THR A 53 20.28 -33.00 -1.26
N GLY A 54 19.67 -33.94 -0.54
CA GLY A 54 20.35 -34.91 0.31
C GLY A 54 20.14 -36.31 -0.25
N GLY A 55 21.14 -36.80 -1.02
CA GLY A 55 21.41 -38.21 -1.31
C GLY A 55 20.88 -38.81 -2.64
N PRO A 56 21.49 -39.88 -3.16
CA PRO A 56 22.94 -40.19 -3.23
C PRO A 56 23.45 -40.25 -4.69
N GLU A 57 24.76 -40.27 -4.83
CA GLU A 57 25.52 -40.37 -6.07
C GLU A 57 25.21 -41.65 -6.87
N GLU A 58 25.13 -41.52 -8.20
CA GLU A 58 25.59 -42.57 -9.12
C GLU A 58 26.55 -41.98 -10.15
N THR A 59 27.74 -42.59 -10.14
CA THR A 59 28.96 -42.34 -10.89
C THR A 59 28.90 -42.73 -12.36
N THR A 60 29.45 -41.90 -13.26
CA THR A 60 30.40 -42.24 -14.36
C THR A 60 30.65 -40.97 -15.19
N SER A 61 31.83 -40.59 -15.70
CA SER A 61 33.24 -40.94 -15.52
C SER A 61 34.08 -39.99 -16.40
N GLN A 62 35.40 -39.93 -16.14
CA GLN A 62 36.51 -39.44 -17.00
C GLN A 62 36.89 -37.94 -16.85
N GLN A 63 37.83 -37.63 -15.95
CA GLN A 63 39.30 -37.64 -16.12
C GLN A 63 39.85 -36.59 -17.13
N ARG A 64 40.57 -35.58 -16.61
CA ARG A 64 42.02 -35.50 -16.85
C ARG A 64 42.77 -34.58 -15.87
N THR A 65 43.83 -35.18 -15.36
CA THR A 65 44.85 -34.78 -14.39
C THR A 65 45.69 -33.55 -14.77
N LYS A 66 46.21 -32.83 -13.76
CA LYS A 66 47.67 -32.69 -13.57
C LYS A 66 48.05 -32.17 -12.17
N ARG A 67 49.08 -32.83 -11.63
CA ARG A 67 49.64 -32.78 -10.28
C ARG A 67 50.53 -31.55 -10.03
N MET A 68 50.63 -31.23 -8.74
CA MET A 68 51.55 -30.36 -7.99
C MET A 68 52.99 -30.23 -8.52
N LYS A 69 53.59 -29.05 -8.26
CA LYS A 69 54.98 -28.98 -7.78
C LYS A 69 55.19 -27.77 -6.85
N LYS A 70 55.81 -28.06 -5.70
CA LYS A 70 56.19 -27.18 -4.60
C LYS A 70 57.65 -26.76 -4.79
N SER A 71 58.00 -25.49 -4.57
CA SER A 71 59.38 -25.05 -4.34
C SER A 71 59.40 -23.83 -3.42
N ASN A 72 60.05 -23.98 -2.26
CA ASN A 72 60.61 -22.89 -1.42
C ASN A 72 61.82 -22.29 -2.17
N SER A 73 62.29 -21.05 -2.01
CA SER A 73 62.61 -20.21 -0.83
C SER A 73 63.00 -18.78 -1.33
N PRO A 74 63.70 -17.88 -0.58
CA PRO A 74 63.25 -17.06 0.57
C PRO A 74 63.55 -15.53 0.45
N THR A 75 62.99 -14.72 1.37
CA THR A 75 63.42 -13.38 1.88
C THR A 75 63.55 -12.18 0.92
N THR A 76 62.89 -11.05 1.22
CA THR A 76 63.47 -9.75 1.67
C THR A 76 62.33 -8.71 1.83
N GLY A 77 62.40 -7.88 2.87
CA GLY A 77 61.30 -7.10 3.45
C GLY A 77 60.80 -5.86 2.68
N GLY A 78 59.80 -5.20 3.28
CA GLY A 78 59.30 -3.91 2.80
C GLY A 78 57.90 -3.56 3.30
N GLN A 79 57.83 -2.89 4.45
CA GLN A 79 56.83 -1.88 4.83
C GLN A 79 55.36 -2.30 4.96
N THR A 80 54.99 -2.62 6.19
CA THR A 80 53.65 -2.44 6.75
C THR A 80 53.22 -0.97 6.60
N GLY A 81 52.34 -0.70 5.65
CA GLY A 81 51.43 0.43 5.73
C GLY A 81 50.34 0.10 6.75
N GLU A 82 50.28 0.85 7.84
CA GLU A 82 49.18 0.84 8.79
C GLU A 82 47.89 1.22 8.05
N GLN A 83 47.15 0.23 7.57
CA GLN A 83 45.71 0.39 7.37
C GLN A 83 45.09 0.34 8.75
N CYS A 84 44.69 1.52 9.24
CA CYS A 84 43.89 1.71 10.43
C CYS A 84 42.61 0.88 10.26
N GLN A 85 42.57 -0.33 10.83
CA GLN A 85 41.35 -1.08 10.97
C GLN A 85 40.41 -0.24 11.85
N PRO A 86 39.14 -0.04 11.46
CA PRO A 86 38.20 0.67 12.30
C PRO A 86 38.14 -0.02 13.68
N PRO A 87 38.07 0.74 14.78
CA PRO A 87 37.99 0.17 16.11
C PRO A 87 36.84 -0.85 16.18
N ALA A 88 37.04 -1.95 16.92
CA ALA A 88 36.08 -3.06 16.99
C ALA A 88 34.63 -2.61 17.34
N SER A 89 34.49 -1.51 18.07
CA SER A 89 33.21 -0.88 18.42
C SER A 89 32.47 -0.26 17.22
N GLU A 90 33.18 0.27 16.23
CA GLU A 90 32.58 0.79 15.01
C GLU A 90 32.07 -0.35 14.13
N LEU A 91 32.86 -1.40 13.94
CA LEU A 91 32.45 -2.59 13.18
C LEU A 91 31.15 -3.21 13.71
N ILE A 92 31.01 -3.30 15.04
CA ILE A 92 29.78 -3.75 15.69
C ILE A 92 28.59 -2.83 15.36
N ALA A 93 28.78 -1.51 15.36
CA ALA A 93 27.73 -0.56 15.04
C ALA A 93 27.27 -0.68 13.57
N PHE A 94 28.20 -0.91 12.63
CA PHE A 94 27.90 -1.19 11.23
C PHE A 94 27.07 -2.46 11.05
N GLU A 95 27.45 -3.54 11.73
CA GLU A 95 26.74 -4.83 11.67
C GLU A 95 25.33 -4.74 12.26
N LYS A 96 25.18 -4.12 13.44
CA LYS A 96 23.87 -3.89 14.07
C LYS A 96 22.96 -3.04 13.18
N LEU A 97 23.47 -1.97 12.58
CA LEU A 97 22.67 -1.12 11.70
C LEU A 97 22.27 -1.86 10.41
N ARG A 98 23.20 -2.61 9.80
CA ARG A 98 22.89 -3.46 8.64
C ARG A 98 21.83 -4.50 8.97
N PHE A 99 21.91 -5.11 10.15
CA PHE A 99 20.94 -6.08 10.64
C PHE A 99 19.54 -5.45 10.75
N VAL A 100 19.41 -4.31 11.43
CA VAL A 100 18.12 -3.64 11.63
C VAL A 100 17.49 -3.21 10.31
N LEU A 101 18.26 -2.55 9.44
CA LEU A 101 17.77 -2.08 8.15
C LEU A 101 17.50 -3.24 7.18
N GLY A 102 18.32 -4.28 7.22
CA GLY A 102 18.12 -5.50 6.45
C GLY A 102 16.85 -6.25 6.86
N ARG A 103 16.54 -6.30 8.16
CA ARG A 103 15.28 -6.84 8.69
C ARG A 103 14.10 -5.97 8.29
N HIS A 104 14.23 -4.65 8.41
CA HIS A 104 13.16 -3.71 8.05
C HIS A 104 12.79 -3.76 6.57
N TYR A 105 13.76 -4.00 5.68
CA TYR A 105 13.51 -4.22 4.25
C TYR A 105 12.45 -5.32 4.01
N PHE A 106 12.52 -6.41 4.79
CA PHE A 106 11.61 -7.55 4.69
C PHE A 106 10.39 -7.47 5.63
N ALA A 107 10.28 -6.42 6.45
CA ALA A 107 9.12 -6.13 7.29
C ALA A 107 7.94 -5.59 6.45
N VAL A 108 7.47 -6.42 5.50
CA VAL A 108 6.46 -6.02 4.51
C VAL A 108 5.12 -5.68 5.14
N CYS A 109 4.77 -6.28 6.28
CA CYS A 109 3.54 -5.98 7.00
C CYS A 109 3.56 -4.54 7.55
N ASP A 110 4.69 -4.13 8.13
CA ASP A 110 4.87 -2.78 8.66
C ASP A 110 4.92 -1.76 7.53
N ARG A 111 5.70 -2.04 6.48
CA ARG A 111 5.84 -1.16 5.31
C ARG A 111 4.52 -0.90 4.61
N LEU A 112 3.66 -1.91 4.51
CA LEU A 112 2.34 -1.81 3.89
C LEU A 112 1.25 -1.41 4.89
N ALA A 113 1.58 -1.25 6.18
CA ALA A 113 0.65 -0.94 7.26
C ALA A 113 -0.57 -1.89 7.27
N LEU A 114 -0.29 -3.20 7.23
CA LEU A 114 -1.28 -4.28 7.20
C LEU A 114 -1.89 -4.56 8.58
N VAL A 115 -2.56 -3.55 9.16
CA VAL A 115 -3.16 -3.63 10.49
C VAL A 115 -4.38 -4.55 10.50
N ASP A 116 -5.24 -4.43 9.47
CA ASP A 116 -6.54 -5.09 9.43
C ASP A 116 -6.44 -6.57 9.02
N TYR A 117 -5.42 -6.91 8.21
CA TYR A 117 -5.23 -8.26 7.70
C TYR A 117 -3.77 -8.53 7.34
N VAL A 118 -3.18 -9.55 7.97
CA VAL A 118 -1.84 -10.05 7.64
C VAL A 118 -1.95 -11.32 6.79
N PRO A 119 -1.50 -11.30 5.51
CA PRO A 119 -1.59 -12.47 4.64
C PRO A 119 -0.85 -13.67 5.24
N ARG A 120 -1.49 -14.85 5.28
CA ARG A 120 -0.86 -16.07 5.85
C ARG A 120 0.51 -16.39 5.22
N CYS A 121 0.67 -16.06 3.94
CA CYS A 121 1.91 -16.27 3.20
C CYS A 121 3.10 -15.42 3.68
N THR A 122 2.88 -14.31 4.39
CA THR A 122 3.98 -13.51 4.97
C THR A 122 4.46 -14.07 6.30
N ARG A 123 3.61 -14.84 7.01
CA ARG A 123 3.96 -15.50 8.28
C ARG A 123 4.93 -16.67 8.10
N ASN A 124 4.77 -17.44 7.01
CA ASN A 124 5.68 -18.55 6.67
C ASN A 124 6.11 -18.46 5.21
N VAL A 125 7.07 -17.59 4.94
CA VAL A 125 7.59 -17.35 3.59
C VAL A 125 8.23 -18.61 2.96
N PRO A 126 8.99 -19.45 3.70
CA PRO A 126 9.51 -20.71 3.16
C PRO A 126 8.42 -21.66 2.67
N GLU A 127 7.35 -21.86 3.46
CA GLU A 127 6.22 -22.70 3.07
C GLU A 127 5.48 -22.13 1.85
N CYS A 128 5.26 -20.81 1.83
CA CYS A 128 4.69 -20.13 0.67
C CYS A 128 5.54 -20.34 -0.59
N ALA A 129 6.87 -20.29 -0.48
CA ALA A 129 7.76 -20.49 -1.61
C ALA A 129 7.72 -21.93 -2.13
N GLN A 130 7.62 -22.92 -1.25
CA GLN A 130 7.44 -24.33 -1.65
C GLN A 130 6.09 -24.58 -2.32
N ARG A 131 4.99 -24.09 -1.71
CA ARG A 131 3.62 -24.43 -2.14
C ARG A 131 3.08 -23.55 -3.26
N HIS A 132 3.35 -22.25 -3.23
CA HIS A 132 2.70 -21.29 -4.13
C HIS A 132 3.61 -20.80 -5.26
N VAL A 133 4.92 -20.64 -5.02
CA VAL A 133 5.84 -20.10 -6.04
C VAL A 133 6.30 -21.17 -7.02
N SER A 134 6.50 -22.40 -6.53
CA SER A 134 7.07 -23.48 -7.33
C SER A 134 6.13 -23.86 -8.48
N LYS A 135 6.63 -23.80 -9.72
CA LYS A 135 5.93 -24.34 -10.90
C LYS A 135 5.71 -25.85 -10.83
N ARG A 136 6.36 -26.54 -9.89
CA ARG A 136 6.14 -27.97 -9.63
C ARG A 136 4.88 -28.22 -8.80
N SER A 137 4.34 -27.19 -8.15
CA SER A 137 3.08 -27.31 -7.41
C SER A 137 1.91 -27.56 -8.35
N SER A 138 0.92 -28.31 -7.85
CA SER A 138 -0.31 -28.56 -8.59
C SER A 138 -0.99 -27.25 -8.98
N ARG A 139 -1.49 -27.22 -10.21
CA ARG A 139 -2.29 -26.11 -10.72
C ARG A 139 -3.57 -26.01 -9.89
N THR A 140 -4.01 -24.78 -9.67
CA THR A 140 -5.25 -24.46 -8.99
C THR A 140 -6.42 -25.06 -9.78
N LYS A 141 -7.25 -25.83 -9.08
CA LYS A 141 -8.49 -26.37 -9.63
C LYS A 141 -9.47 -25.22 -9.79
N CYS A 142 -10.06 -25.05 -10.96
CA CYS A 142 -11.09 -24.05 -11.22
C CYS A 142 -12.47 -24.70 -11.30
N VAL A 143 -13.51 -23.90 -11.07
CA VAL A 143 -14.88 -24.28 -11.42
C VAL A 143 -14.97 -24.62 -12.91
N GLY A 144 -15.65 -25.72 -13.22
CA GLY A 144 -15.81 -26.19 -14.60
C GLY A 144 -16.83 -25.35 -15.39
N PRO A 145 -16.72 -25.30 -16.74
CA PRO A 145 -17.51 -24.39 -17.57
C PRO A 145 -19.02 -24.57 -17.41
N MET A 146 -19.53 -25.81 -17.34
CA MET A 146 -20.96 -26.07 -17.13
C MET A 146 -21.49 -25.48 -15.81
N ARG A 147 -20.72 -25.63 -14.72
CA ARG A 147 -21.10 -25.08 -13.41
C ARG A 147 -21.00 -23.57 -13.40
N LEU A 148 -20.03 -23.00 -14.11
CA LEU A 148 -19.90 -21.56 -14.28
C LEU A 148 -21.14 -20.98 -14.98
N THR A 149 -21.55 -21.54 -16.13
CA THR A 149 -22.73 -21.08 -16.86
C THR A 149 -23.98 -21.20 -16.01
N THR A 150 -24.21 -22.37 -15.41
CA THR A 150 -25.37 -22.61 -14.53
C THR A 150 -25.43 -21.60 -13.37
N THR A 151 -24.28 -21.23 -12.81
CA THR A 151 -24.21 -20.26 -11.70
C THR A 151 -24.50 -18.83 -12.17
N ASN A 152 -24.05 -18.44 -13.36
CA ASN A 152 -24.43 -17.15 -13.95
C ASN A 152 -25.93 -17.10 -14.26
N ASP A 153 -26.51 -18.22 -14.74
CA ASP A 153 -27.95 -18.32 -15.02
C ASP A 153 -28.80 -18.11 -13.75
N GLN A 154 -28.30 -18.47 -12.56
CA GLN A 154 -29.00 -18.18 -11.30
C GLN A 154 -29.25 -16.68 -11.09
N LEU A 155 -28.35 -15.81 -11.56
CA LEU A 155 -28.57 -14.36 -11.47
C LEU A 155 -29.59 -13.90 -12.50
N LEU A 156 -29.59 -14.46 -13.71
CA LEU A 156 -30.63 -14.21 -14.71
C LEU A 156 -32.01 -14.66 -14.23
N GLU A 157 -32.07 -15.73 -13.44
CA GLU A 157 -33.26 -16.26 -12.77
C GLU A 157 -33.61 -15.54 -11.45
N HIS A 158 -32.88 -14.47 -11.11
CA HIS A 158 -33.07 -13.68 -9.89
C HIS A 158 -32.94 -14.45 -8.56
N ARG A 159 -31.98 -15.38 -8.49
CA ARG A 159 -31.64 -16.19 -7.30
C ARG A 159 -30.23 -15.88 -6.77
N PRO A 160 -29.99 -14.67 -6.24
CA PRO A 160 -28.67 -14.27 -5.76
C PRO A 160 -28.21 -15.07 -4.54
N ASP A 161 -29.12 -15.54 -3.70
CA ASP A 161 -28.85 -16.42 -2.55
C ASP A 161 -28.18 -17.74 -2.98
N GLN A 162 -28.67 -18.35 -4.06
CA GLN A 162 -28.09 -19.58 -4.62
C GLN A 162 -26.71 -19.33 -5.22
N PHE A 163 -26.50 -18.16 -5.83
CA PHE A 163 -25.21 -17.74 -6.33
C PHE A 163 -24.18 -17.65 -5.19
N VAL A 164 -24.53 -16.98 -4.09
CA VAL A 164 -23.65 -16.87 -2.91
C VAL A 164 -23.36 -18.24 -2.30
N LEU A 165 -24.38 -19.09 -2.16
CA LEU A 165 -24.23 -20.46 -1.68
C LEU A 165 -23.25 -21.25 -2.57
N PHE A 166 -23.36 -21.12 -3.89
CA PHE A 166 -22.48 -21.78 -4.83
C PHE A 166 -21.03 -21.32 -4.67
N LEU A 167 -20.76 -20.01 -4.57
CA LEU A 167 -19.41 -19.49 -4.36
C LEU A 167 -18.78 -20.11 -3.11
N ASN A 168 -19.53 -20.14 -2.01
CA ASN A 168 -19.09 -20.75 -0.75
C ASN A 168 -18.78 -22.25 -0.92
N GLN A 169 -19.64 -23.00 -1.60
CA GLN A 169 -19.41 -24.43 -1.86
C GLN A 169 -18.17 -24.67 -2.75
N ALA A 170 -17.95 -23.85 -3.78
CA ALA A 170 -16.77 -23.95 -4.64
C ALA A 170 -15.47 -23.73 -3.83
N ILE A 171 -15.45 -22.69 -2.99
CA ILE A 171 -14.30 -22.39 -2.12
C ILE A 171 -14.05 -23.54 -1.13
N MET A 172 -15.10 -24.07 -0.50
CA MET A 172 -15.00 -25.22 0.42
C MET A 172 -14.46 -26.48 -0.28
N ARG A 173 -14.79 -26.67 -1.56
CA ARG A 173 -14.24 -27.74 -2.42
C ARG A 173 -12.80 -27.47 -2.91
N ARG A 174 -12.18 -26.37 -2.45
CA ARG A 174 -10.86 -25.90 -2.90
C ARG A 174 -10.80 -25.67 -4.41
N GLU A 175 -11.88 -25.16 -4.97
CA GLU A 175 -11.97 -24.74 -6.37
C GLU A 175 -11.99 -23.21 -6.46
N PHE A 176 -11.10 -22.65 -7.28
CA PHE A 176 -11.13 -21.24 -7.61
C PHE A 176 -12.36 -20.94 -8.44
N VAL A 177 -13.13 -19.93 -8.03
CA VAL A 177 -14.41 -19.55 -8.65
C VAL A 177 -14.26 -19.08 -10.10
N GLY A 178 -13.07 -18.64 -10.50
CA GLY A 178 -12.82 -18.14 -11.86
C GLY A 178 -12.97 -16.62 -11.94
N VAL A 179 -12.43 -16.04 -13.01
CA VAL A 179 -12.47 -14.58 -13.23
C VAL A 179 -13.91 -14.09 -13.39
N GLU A 180 -14.71 -14.81 -14.17
CA GLU A 180 -16.09 -14.43 -14.51
C GLU A 180 -16.96 -14.38 -13.26
N LEU A 181 -17.05 -15.47 -12.48
CA LEU A 181 -17.84 -15.48 -11.24
C LEU A 181 -17.34 -14.48 -10.19
N PHE A 182 -16.02 -14.21 -10.15
CA PHE A 182 -15.47 -13.20 -9.24
C PHE A 182 -15.95 -11.79 -9.62
N VAL A 183 -15.84 -11.42 -10.90
CA VAL A 183 -16.31 -10.12 -11.41
C VAL A 183 -17.82 -10.00 -11.28
N THR A 184 -18.57 -11.05 -11.64
CA THR A 184 -20.02 -11.12 -11.46
C THR A 184 -20.41 -10.93 -9.99
N GLY A 185 -19.68 -11.51 -9.04
CA GLY A 185 -19.91 -11.31 -7.61
C GLY A 185 -19.70 -9.86 -7.17
N LEU A 186 -18.62 -9.21 -7.61
CA LEU A 186 -18.41 -7.79 -7.34
C LEU A 186 -19.52 -6.92 -7.94
N GLN A 187 -19.95 -7.24 -9.16
CA GLN A 187 -21.05 -6.53 -9.83
C GLN A 187 -22.39 -6.76 -9.12
N LEU A 188 -22.65 -7.97 -8.61
CA LEU A 188 -23.84 -8.28 -7.83
C LEU A 188 -23.90 -7.41 -6.57
N MET A 189 -22.79 -7.28 -5.83
CA MET A 189 -22.71 -6.40 -4.65
C MET A 189 -23.10 -4.95 -5.00
N LEU A 190 -22.67 -4.45 -6.16
CA LEU A 190 -23.02 -3.10 -6.61
C LEU A 190 -24.49 -2.97 -7.03
N THR A 191 -25.11 -4.01 -7.57
CA THR A 191 -26.37 -3.86 -8.32
C THR A 191 -27.60 -4.45 -7.66
N VAL A 192 -27.47 -5.42 -6.75
CA VAL A 192 -28.64 -6.11 -6.15
C VAL A 192 -29.61 -5.12 -5.47
N ASN A 193 -30.85 -4.97 -5.93
CA ASN A 193 -31.82 -4.06 -5.29
C ASN A 193 -32.72 -4.79 -4.29
N HIS A 194 -33.41 -4.02 -3.42
CA HIS A 194 -34.41 -4.55 -2.51
C HIS A 194 -35.57 -5.18 -3.30
N PRO A 195 -35.91 -6.47 -3.05
CA PRO A 195 -37.07 -7.08 -3.68
C PRO A 195 -38.33 -6.34 -3.23
N SER A 196 -39.32 -6.23 -4.10
CA SER A 196 -40.64 -5.78 -3.67
C SER A 196 -41.19 -6.72 -2.61
N THR A 197 -41.82 -6.16 -1.58
CA THR A 197 -42.52 -6.92 -0.52
C THR A 197 -43.59 -7.84 -1.09
N GLU A 198 -44.11 -7.53 -2.29
CA GLU A 198 -45.12 -8.33 -2.98
C GLU A 198 -44.57 -9.62 -3.60
N LEU A 199 -43.24 -9.74 -3.78
CA LEU A 199 -42.61 -10.91 -4.38
C LEU A 199 -42.35 -12.06 -3.38
N GLY A 200 -42.49 -11.82 -2.07
CA GLY A 200 -42.35 -12.86 -1.05
C GLY A 200 -40.98 -13.55 -1.03
N VAL A 201 -39.92 -12.82 -1.37
CA VAL A 201 -38.55 -13.34 -1.45
C VAL A 201 -37.95 -13.49 -0.05
N ASP A 202 -37.30 -14.62 0.22
CA ASP A 202 -36.82 -15.02 1.55
C ASP A 202 -35.34 -14.64 1.83
N TYR A 203 -34.76 -13.70 1.08
CA TYR A 203 -33.40 -13.19 1.34
C TYR A 203 -33.40 -11.69 1.63
N GLN A 204 -32.47 -11.26 2.48
CA GLN A 204 -32.17 -9.84 2.69
C GLN A 204 -31.04 -9.40 1.76
N VAL A 205 -31.16 -8.21 1.18
CA VAL A 205 -30.13 -7.65 0.30
C VAL A 205 -28.78 -7.51 1.00
N GLN A 206 -28.80 -7.09 2.26
CA GLN A 206 -27.59 -6.95 3.07
C GLN A 206 -26.86 -8.29 3.21
N ASP A 207 -27.58 -9.40 3.40
CA ASP A 207 -26.99 -10.74 3.49
C ASP A 207 -26.36 -11.18 2.16
N ILE A 208 -26.95 -10.81 1.02
CA ILE A 208 -26.36 -11.05 -0.30
C ILE A 208 -25.07 -10.26 -0.47
N VAL A 209 -25.08 -8.95 -0.15
CA VAL A 209 -23.90 -8.09 -0.30
C VAL A 209 -22.77 -8.56 0.62
N LEU A 210 -23.05 -8.76 1.90
CA LEU A 210 -22.07 -9.24 2.89
C LEU A 210 -21.60 -10.65 2.56
N GLY A 211 -22.52 -11.58 2.30
CA GLY A 211 -22.20 -12.98 2.01
C GLY A 211 -21.38 -13.14 0.72
N THR A 212 -21.65 -12.33 -0.32
CA THR A 212 -20.83 -12.28 -1.53
C THR A 212 -19.45 -11.71 -1.21
N GLY A 213 -19.37 -10.59 -0.50
CA GLY A 213 -18.10 -9.96 -0.12
C GLY A 213 -17.20 -10.92 0.66
N GLU A 214 -17.74 -11.57 1.69
CA GLU A 214 -17.02 -12.57 2.47
C GLU A 214 -16.58 -13.78 1.63
N ALA A 215 -17.42 -14.25 0.71
CA ALA A 215 -17.05 -15.36 -0.17
C ALA A 215 -15.86 -14.97 -1.06
N LEU A 216 -15.87 -13.77 -1.64
CA LEU A 216 -14.77 -13.28 -2.47
C LEU A 216 -13.49 -13.05 -1.66
N GLU A 217 -13.60 -12.51 -0.44
CA GLU A 217 -12.46 -12.40 0.46
C GLU A 217 -11.88 -13.77 0.83
N ARG A 218 -12.73 -14.73 1.22
CA ARG A 218 -12.30 -16.11 1.49
C ARG A 218 -11.67 -16.75 0.26
N CYS A 219 -12.13 -16.43 -0.94
CA CYS A 219 -11.49 -16.86 -2.18
C CYS A 219 -10.05 -16.33 -2.31
N LEU A 220 -9.80 -15.05 -2.00
CA LEU A 220 -8.44 -14.49 -2.00
C LEU A 220 -7.52 -15.21 -1.01
N GLU A 221 -8.03 -15.57 0.16
CA GLU A 221 -7.24 -16.26 1.20
C GLU A 221 -6.88 -17.70 0.81
N HIS A 222 -7.80 -18.43 0.19
CA HIS A 222 -7.58 -19.81 -0.26
C HIS A 222 -6.77 -19.90 -1.56
N PHE A 223 -6.86 -18.87 -2.41
CA PHE A 223 -6.18 -18.81 -3.71
C PHE A 223 -5.35 -17.53 -3.83
N PRO A 224 -4.34 -17.30 -2.98
CA PRO A 224 -3.66 -16.01 -2.93
C PRO A 224 -2.96 -15.65 -4.25
N PRO A 225 -2.84 -14.35 -4.58
CA PRO A 225 -2.20 -13.89 -5.83
C PRO A 225 -0.74 -14.31 -5.96
N CYS A 226 -0.14 -14.73 -4.85
CA CYS A 226 1.20 -15.27 -4.80
C CYS A 226 1.29 -16.67 -5.46
N ARG A 227 0.20 -17.40 -5.69
CA ARG A 227 0.27 -18.66 -6.47
C ARG A 227 0.71 -18.40 -7.90
N TRP A 228 1.65 -19.19 -8.40
CA TRP A 228 2.33 -18.99 -9.67
C TRP A 228 1.37 -18.95 -10.88
N ASP A 229 0.25 -19.66 -10.80
CA ASP A 229 -0.77 -19.79 -11.84
C ASP A 229 -1.96 -18.84 -11.68
N MET A 230 -2.06 -18.15 -10.54
CA MET A 230 -3.21 -17.29 -10.20
C MET A 230 -3.05 -15.84 -10.64
N ARG A 231 -1.81 -15.35 -10.76
CA ARG A 231 -1.53 -13.97 -11.15
C ARG A 231 -2.24 -13.52 -12.44
N PRO A 232 -2.31 -14.32 -13.53
CA PRO A 232 -3.07 -13.92 -14.72
C PRO A 232 -4.58 -13.80 -14.49
N ALA A 233 -5.15 -14.60 -13.58
CA ALA A 233 -6.56 -14.49 -13.22
C ALA A 233 -6.85 -13.18 -12.48
N TYR A 234 -6.04 -12.84 -11.49
CA TYR A 234 -6.20 -11.58 -10.74
C TYR A 234 -5.94 -10.33 -11.57
N GLN A 235 -5.01 -10.40 -12.52
CA GLN A 235 -4.87 -9.34 -13.51
C GLN A 235 -6.19 -9.16 -14.27
N ARG A 236 -6.80 -10.24 -14.79
CA ARG A 236 -8.07 -10.14 -15.52
C ARG A 236 -9.25 -9.68 -14.66
N ILE A 237 -9.24 -9.94 -13.35
CA ILE A 237 -10.27 -9.42 -12.43
C ILE A 237 -10.15 -7.90 -12.29
N VAL A 238 -8.95 -7.41 -12.02
CA VAL A 238 -8.67 -5.99 -11.81
C VAL A 238 -8.98 -5.15 -13.08
N TYR A 239 -8.66 -5.69 -14.25
CA TYR A 239 -8.99 -5.12 -15.56
C TYR A 239 -10.31 -5.69 -16.14
N GLY A 240 -11.15 -6.30 -15.30
CA GLY A 240 -12.45 -6.81 -15.71
C GLY A 240 -13.39 -5.69 -16.14
N GLN A 241 -14.54 -6.04 -16.72
CA GLN A 241 -15.56 -5.08 -17.15
C GLN A 241 -16.75 -5.11 -16.21
N LEU A 242 -17.43 -3.97 -16.09
CA LEU A 242 -18.72 -3.89 -15.40
C LEU A 242 -19.80 -4.01 -16.48
N ASP A 243 -20.29 -5.23 -16.68
CA ASP A 243 -21.17 -5.62 -17.79
C ASP A 243 -22.64 -5.25 -17.55
N ALA A 244 -23.03 -4.86 -16.33
CA ALA A 244 -24.41 -4.46 -16.06
C ALA A 244 -24.80 -3.21 -16.88
N PRO A 245 -26.03 -3.13 -17.43
CA PRO A 245 -26.46 -2.00 -18.26
C PRO A 245 -26.32 -0.62 -17.60
N CYS A 246 -26.49 -0.53 -16.28
CA CYS A 246 -26.33 0.72 -15.51
C CYS A 246 -24.89 1.29 -15.55
N PHE A 247 -23.90 0.48 -15.92
CA PHE A 247 -22.50 0.90 -16.07
C PHE A 247 -22.10 1.17 -17.52
N ALA A 248 -23.06 1.26 -18.45
CA ALA A 248 -22.77 1.61 -19.84
C ALA A 248 -22.09 3.00 -20.00
N LYS A 249 -22.24 3.89 -19.01
CA LYS A 249 -21.58 5.20 -18.93
C LYS A 249 -20.09 5.13 -18.55
N CYS A 250 -19.64 4.02 -17.97
CA CYS A 250 -18.26 3.83 -17.55
C CYS A 250 -17.37 3.45 -18.75
N ASP A 251 -16.11 3.86 -18.72
CA ASP A 251 -15.14 3.45 -19.74
C ASP A 251 -14.68 2.00 -19.47
N GLN A 252 -15.22 1.07 -20.26
CA GLN A 252 -14.89 -0.35 -20.13
C GLN A 252 -13.43 -0.68 -20.48
N SER A 253 -12.69 0.24 -21.10
CA SER A 253 -11.26 0.08 -21.39
C SER A 253 -10.36 0.38 -20.20
N GLU A 254 -10.83 1.18 -19.24
CA GLU A 254 -10.09 1.53 -18.01
C GLU A 254 -10.12 0.39 -16.97
N GLY A 255 -11.10 -0.52 -17.09
CA GLY A 255 -11.25 -1.70 -16.24
C GLY A 255 -11.94 -1.42 -14.90
N LEU A 256 -12.38 -2.50 -14.24
CA LEU A 256 -13.23 -2.51 -13.05
C LEU A 256 -12.68 -1.63 -11.93
N PHE A 257 -11.39 -1.78 -11.60
CA PHE A 257 -10.79 -1.04 -10.49
C PHE A 257 -10.86 0.49 -10.69
N ARG A 258 -10.54 0.97 -11.89
CA ARG A 258 -10.55 2.39 -12.21
C ARG A 258 -11.98 2.92 -12.32
N ASN A 259 -12.91 2.12 -12.85
CA ASN A 259 -14.32 2.48 -12.91
C ASN A 259 -14.96 2.61 -11.51
N VAL A 260 -14.61 1.75 -10.55
CA VAL A 260 -15.07 1.88 -9.15
C VAL A 260 -14.59 3.20 -8.54
N LEU A 261 -13.30 3.54 -8.70
CA LEU A 261 -12.76 4.83 -8.22
C LEU A 261 -13.40 6.02 -8.92
N HIS A 262 -13.67 5.92 -10.22
CA HIS A 262 -14.35 6.95 -10.99
C HIS A 262 -15.79 7.17 -10.50
N LEU A 263 -16.52 6.10 -10.18
CA LEU A 263 -17.87 6.19 -9.62
C LEU A 263 -17.86 6.85 -8.23
N ILE A 264 -16.87 6.56 -7.39
CA ILE A 264 -16.68 7.25 -6.09
C ILE A 264 -16.41 8.74 -6.31
N GLU A 265 -15.48 9.08 -7.19
CA GLU A 265 -15.17 10.48 -7.55
C GLU A 265 -16.42 11.21 -8.05
N HIS A 266 -17.17 10.60 -8.97
CA HIS A 266 -18.40 11.15 -9.53
C HIS A 266 -19.46 11.38 -8.46
N LEU A 267 -19.69 10.44 -7.53
CA LEU A 267 -20.67 10.59 -6.46
C LEU A 267 -20.26 11.62 -5.39
N ILE A 268 -18.96 11.85 -5.20
CA ILE A 268 -18.47 12.94 -4.34
C ILE A 268 -18.83 14.29 -4.96
N GLU A 269 -18.66 14.42 -6.27
CA GLU A 269 -18.83 15.68 -7.01
C GLU A 269 -20.29 16.00 -7.38
N THR A 270 -21.17 14.99 -7.45
CA THR A 270 -22.53 15.15 -7.96
C THR A 270 -23.63 14.85 -6.93
N ASP A 271 -24.67 15.70 -6.95
CA ASP A 271 -25.92 15.51 -6.21
C ASP A 271 -27.03 15.08 -7.19
N GLU A 272 -27.09 13.79 -7.50
CA GLU A 272 -28.06 13.28 -8.48
C GLU A 272 -29.51 13.37 -7.97
N ASP A 273 -29.73 13.34 -6.65
CA ASP A 273 -31.07 13.33 -6.05
C ASP A 273 -31.77 14.69 -6.20
N LYS A 274 -31.02 15.81 -6.16
CA LYS A 274 -31.56 17.14 -6.53
C LYS A 274 -31.95 17.24 -8.01
N THR A 275 -31.14 16.67 -8.91
CA THR A 275 -31.39 16.79 -10.36
C THR A 275 -32.61 16.01 -10.85
N LYS A 276 -33.01 14.91 -10.18
CA LYS A 276 -34.26 14.17 -10.49
C LYS A 276 -35.51 14.95 -10.05
N THR A 277 -35.41 15.70 -8.96
CA THR A 277 -36.50 16.50 -8.39
C THR A 277 -36.80 17.75 -9.24
N ASP A 278 -35.78 18.39 -9.82
CA ASP A 278 -35.96 19.54 -10.72
C ASP A 278 -36.47 19.15 -12.11
N ARG A 279 -36.26 17.92 -12.57
CA ARG A 279 -36.76 17.45 -13.86
C ARG A 279 -38.23 17.03 -13.84
N SER A 280 -38.77 16.63 -12.69
CA SER A 280 -40.17 16.20 -12.56
C SER A 280 -41.17 17.38 -12.57
N SER A 281 -40.70 18.62 -12.35
CA SER A 281 -41.53 19.83 -12.31
C SER A 281 -41.72 20.53 -13.68
N VAL A 282 -40.96 20.17 -14.72
CA VAL A 282 -40.97 20.86 -16.03
C VAL A 282 -41.74 20.09 -17.14
N GLY A 283 -42.30 18.92 -16.82
CA GLY A 283 -42.82 17.98 -17.81
C GLY A 283 -44.35 17.79 -17.89
N LYS A 284 -45.20 18.77 -17.58
CA LYS A 284 -46.65 18.69 -17.89
C LYS A 284 -47.01 19.58 -19.09
N ARG A 285 -46.69 19.11 -20.30
CA ARG A 285 -47.28 19.63 -21.55
C ARG A 285 -48.14 18.55 -22.21
N THR A 286 -49.44 18.81 -22.11
CA THR A 286 -50.57 18.36 -22.92
C THR A 286 -50.23 17.57 -24.18
N ASN A 287 -50.76 16.34 -24.28
CA ASN A 287 -51.24 15.85 -25.57
C ASN A 287 -52.50 14.99 -25.40
N ARG A 288 -53.61 15.53 -25.94
CA ARG A 288 -54.89 14.85 -26.12
C ARG A 288 -54.74 13.90 -27.32
N GLY A 289 -54.68 12.60 -27.06
CA GLY A 289 -54.89 11.55 -28.06
C GLY A 289 -55.98 10.62 -27.55
N LYS A 290 -57.07 10.47 -28.30
CA LYS A 290 -58.21 9.61 -27.95
C LYS A 290 -57.83 8.14 -28.18
N SER A 291 -57.56 7.44 -27.11
CA SER A 291 -57.52 5.98 -27.00
C SER A 291 -58.46 5.57 -25.86
N LYS A 292 -59.06 4.39 -25.97
CA LYS A 292 -60.11 3.93 -25.04
C LYS A 292 -59.53 3.88 -23.61
N PRO A 293 -60.21 4.49 -22.61
CA PRO A 293 -59.59 4.78 -21.31
C PRO A 293 -59.36 3.53 -20.44
N ASP A 294 -60.12 2.44 -20.59
CA ASP A 294 -60.01 1.31 -19.64
C ASP A 294 -58.82 0.38 -19.90
N ASP A 295 -58.54 0.05 -21.15
CA ASP A 295 -57.43 -0.87 -21.48
C ASP A 295 -56.06 -0.20 -21.26
N GLU A 296 -55.90 1.08 -21.62
CA GLU A 296 -54.65 1.81 -21.41
C GLU A 296 -54.34 2.09 -19.94
N ILE A 297 -55.35 2.30 -19.09
CA ILE A 297 -55.15 2.46 -17.65
C ILE A 297 -54.77 1.13 -17.01
N PHE A 298 -55.36 0.00 -17.45
CA PHE A 298 -55.00 -1.32 -16.94
C PHE A 298 -53.59 -1.75 -17.40
N PHE A 299 -53.22 -1.53 -18.67
CA PHE A 299 -51.87 -1.79 -19.17
C PHE A 299 -50.84 -0.81 -18.58
N SER A 300 -51.18 0.45 -18.36
CA SER A 300 -50.31 1.42 -17.68
C SER A 300 -50.13 1.07 -16.20
N ASN A 301 -51.19 0.63 -15.51
CA ASN A 301 -51.11 0.17 -14.12
C ASN A 301 -50.35 -1.15 -14.01
N TYR A 302 -50.56 -2.11 -14.92
CA TYR A 302 -49.84 -3.38 -14.92
C TYR A 302 -48.37 -3.21 -15.31
N ASN A 303 -48.05 -2.37 -16.30
CA ASN A 303 -46.65 -2.09 -16.64
C ASN A 303 -45.97 -1.26 -15.55
N SER A 304 -46.68 -0.33 -14.91
CA SER A 304 -46.16 0.40 -13.75
C SER A 304 -45.94 -0.57 -12.58
N TRP A 305 -46.89 -1.45 -12.29
CA TRP A 305 -46.80 -2.47 -11.26
C TRP A 305 -45.67 -3.47 -11.55
N MET A 306 -45.55 -3.99 -12.78
CA MET A 306 -44.42 -4.84 -13.20
C MET A 306 -43.09 -4.09 -13.11
N SER A 307 -43.03 -2.81 -13.47
CA SER A 307 -41.78 -2.03 -13.38
C SER A 307 -41.39 -1.76 -11.92
N SER A 308 -42.38 -1.57 -11.04
CA SER A 308 -42.18 -1.35 -9.60
C SER A 308 -41.96 -2.65 -8.81
N ASN A 309 -42.43 -3.79 -9.31
CA ASN A 309 -42.39 -5.09 -8.64
C ASN A 309 -41.50 -6.12 -9.33
N ARG A 310 -40.55 -5.68 -10.16
CA ARG A 310 -39.55 -6.57 -10.77
C ARG A 310 -38.26 -6.55 -9.95
N LEU A 311 -37.68 -7.73 -9.75
CA LEU A 311 -36.30 -7.86 -9.28
C LEU A 311 -35.37 -7.18 -10.29
N CYS A 312 -34.75 -6.07 -9.88
CA CYS A 312 -33.82 -5.32 -10.71
C CYS A 312 -32.41 -5.42 -10.11
N TYR A 313 -31.42 -5.37 -11.00
CA TYR A 313 -30.01 -5.22 -10.64
C TYR A 313 -29.51 -3.94 -11.27
N ASP A 314 -29.67 -2.83 -10.55
CA ASP A 314 -29.42 -1.49 -11.04
C ASP A 314 -28.82 -0.61 -9.95
N PHE A 315 -27.56 -0.25 -10.16
CA PHE A 315 -26.80 0.63 -9.28
C PHE A 315 -27.42 2.03 -9.19
N ASP A 316 -27.98 2.56 -10.27
CA ASP A 316 -28.50 3.93 -10.34
C ASP A 316 -29.87 4.09 -9.63
N GLN A 317 -30.50 2.97 -9.25
CA GLN A 317 -31.72 2.93 -8.43
C GLN A 317 -31.44 2.93 -6.93
N LEU A 318 -30.20 2.71 -6.51
CA LEU A 318 -29.84 2.68 -5.10
C LEU A 318 -29.73 4.09 -4.51
N PRO A 319 -30.12 4.29 -3.24
CA PRO A 319 -29.84 5.51 -2.50
C PRO A 319 -28.34 5.86 -2.54
N ARG A 320 -28.01 7.16 -2.51
CA ARG A 320 -26.61 7.62 -2.61
C ARG A 320 -25.71 7.04 -1.51
N GLU A 321 -26.21 6.94 -0.29
CA GLU A 321 -25.48 6.35 0.84
C GLU A 321 -25.15 4.87 0.59
N GLU A 322 -26.13 4.09 0.17
CA GLU A 322 -25.96 2.67 -0.14
C GLU A 322 -25.01 2.45 -1.33
N ARG A 323 -25.03 3.35 -2.32
CA ARG A 323 -24.06 3.35 -3.43
C ARG A 323 -22.61 3.50 -2.93
N PHE A 324 -22.35 4.41 -2.00
CA PHE A 324 -21.01 4.54 -1.41
C PHE A 324 -20.61 3.30 -0.62
N GLN A 325 -21.48 2.80 0.26
CA GLN A 325 -21.20 1.61 1.06
C GLN A 325 -20.82 0.41 0.17
N ARG A 326 -21.56 0.18 -0.92
CA ARG A 326 -21.27 -0.90 -1.88
C ARG A 326 -19.98 -0.66 -2.67
N LEU A 327 -19.72 0.57 -3.11
CA LEU A 327 -18.46 0.91 -3.80
C LEU A 327 -17.25 0.70 -2.89
N PHE A 328 -17.32 1.12 -1.63
CA PHE A 328 -16.23 0.92 -0.66
C PHE A 328 -16.07 -0.57 -0.30
N ALA A 329 -17.15 -1.34 -0.16
CA ALA A 329 -17.07 -2.78 0.05
C ALA A 329 -16.36 -3.50 -1.12
N VAL A 330 -16.67 -3.14 -2.37
CA VAL A 330 -15.95 -3.66 -3.56
C VAL A 330 -14.50 -3.19 -3.58
N LEU A 331 -14.25 -1.90 -3.31
CA LEU A 331 -12.89 -1.35 -3.30
C LEU A 331 -12.03 -2.02 -2.21
N GLN A 332 -12.59 -2.34 -1.06
CA GLN A 332 -11.90 -3.06 0.02
C GLN A 332 -11.36 -4.42 -0.43
N ILE A 333 -12.17 -5.22 -1.15
CA ILE A 333 -11.76 -6.53 -1.68
C ILE A 333 -10.62 -6.35 -2.70
N LEU A 334 -10.74 -5.35 -3.59
CA LEU A 334 -9.72 -5.06 -4.59
C LEU A 334 -8.41 -4.56 -3.95
N VAL A 335 -8.48 -3.69 -2.95
CA VAL A 335 -7.29 -3.22 -2.21
C VAL A 335 -6.64 -4.36 -1.43
N LYS A 336 -7.42 -5.25 -0.79
CA LYS A 336 -6.90 -6.47 -0.15
C LYS A 336 -6.15 -7.36 -1.14
N LEU A 337 -6.68 -7.53 -2.36
CA LEU A 337 -5.98 -8.24 -3.44
C LEU A 337 -4.64 -7.58 -3.79
N LEU A 338 -4.60 -6.26 -3.92
CA LEU A 338 -3.37 -5.51 -4.24
C LEU A 338 -2.33 -5.57 -3.11
N GLU A 339 -2.76 -5.50 -1.85
CA GLU A 339 -1.91 -5.67 -0.66
C GLU A 339 -1.25 -7.06 -0.66
N MET A 340 -2.05 -8.11 -0.89
CA MET A 340 -1.55 -9.48 -0.94
C MET A 340 -0.55 -9.70 -2.09
N ASP A 341 -0.79 -9.14 -3.28
CA ASP A 341 0.15 -9.23 -4.40
C ASP A 341 1.44 -8.45 -4.12
N LEU A 342 1.35 -7.20 -3.67
CA LEU A 342 2.52 -6.36 -3.44
C LEU A 342 3.39 -6.89 -2.30
N ALA A 343 2.80 -7.32 -1.18
CA ALA A 343 3.53 -7.90 -0.05
C ALA A 343 4.39 -9.09 -0.50
N MET A 344 3.77 -10.03 -1.22
CA MET A 344 4.48 -11.21 -1.71
C MET A 344 5.41 -10.90 -2.87
N TRP A 345 5.14 -9.86 -3.66
CA TRP A 345 6.03 -9.41 -4.72
C TRP A 345 7.35 -8.87 -4.15
N ILE A 346 7.31 -8.06 -3.09
CA ILE A 346 8.50 -7.50 -2.42
C ILE A 346 9.39 -8.65 -1.91
N LEU A 347 8.81 -9.63 -1.21
CA LEU A 347 9.53 -10.80 -0.69
C LEU A 347 10.20 -11.64 -1.78
N ARG A 348 9.63 -11.68 -3.00
CA ARG A 348 10.17 -12.49 -4.12
C ARG A 348 11.24 -11.79 -4.94
N HIS A 349 11.24 -10.46 -4.92
CA HIS A 349 12.12 -9.64 -5.74
C HIS A 349 12.99 -8.69 -4.90
N PRO A 350 13.74 -9.20 -3.89
CA PRO A 350 14.60 -8.37 -3.06
C PRO A 350 15.80 -7.79 -3.82
N THR A 351 16.16 -8.41 -4.95
CA THR A 351 17.23 -7.94 -5.83
C THR A 351 16.65 -7.49 -7.17
N LYS A 352 17.31 -6.51 -7.79
CA LYS A 352 16.89 -5.91 -9.07
C LYS A 352 15.44 -5.37 -9.01
N THR A 353 15.05 -4.83 -7.86
CA THR A 353 13.69 -4.33 -7.58
C THR A 353 13.21 -3.35 -8.65
N HIS A 354 14.00 -2.32 -8.98
CA HIS A 354 13.72 -1.37 -10.07
C HIS A 354 13.51 -2.08 -11.44
N GLN A 355 14.34 -3.06 -11.78
CA GLN A 355 14.20 -3.76 -13.07
C GLN A 355 12.91 -4.60 -13.12
N ASN A 356 12.54 -5.21 -11.99
CA ASN A 356 11.34 -6.06 -11.93
C ASN A 356 10.05 -5.22 -11.87
N ILE A 357 10.04 -4.08 -11.19
CA ILE A 357 8.87 -3.18 -11.14
C ILE A 357 8.62 -2.49 -12.48
N CYS A 358 9.68 -2.19 -13.25
CA CYS A 358 9.55 -1.64 -14.60
C CYS A 358 9.30 -2.70 -15.69
N ASN A 359 9.22 -3.98 -15.33
CA ASN A 359 8.98 -5.05 -16.29
C ASN A 359 7.49 -5.40 -16.35
N PRO A 360 6.80 -5.24 -17.50
CA PRO A 360 5.36 -5.49 -17.63
C PRO A 360 4.90 -6.90 -17.24
N SER A 361 5.79 -7.90 -17.33
CA SER A 361 5.52 -9.30 -16.98
C SER A 361 5.75 -9.61 -15.50
N ARG A 362 6.56 -8.81 -14.80
CA ARG A 362 6.97 -9.03 -13.41
C ARG A 362 6.47 -7.97 -12.45
N CYS A 363 6.06 -6.80 -12.91
CA CYS A 363 5.61 -5.68 -12.07
C CYS A 363 4.36 -6.06 -11.26
N PRO A 364 4.28 -5.68 -9.97
CA PRO A 364 3.11 -5.99 -9.14
C PRO A 364 1.85 -5.35 -9.72
N LEU A 365 0.68 -5.88 -9.35
CA LEU A 365 -0.61 -5.43 -9.89
C LEU A 365 -0.83 -3.93 -9.69
N VAL A 366 -0.46 -3.38 -8.53
CA VAL A 366 -0.55 -1.93 -8.28
C VAL A 366 0.28 -1.11 -9.26
N ALA A 367 1.49 -1.57 -9.63
CA ALA A 367 2.34 -0.82 -10.55
C ALA A 367 1.76 -0.83 -11.96
N LYS A 368 1.17 -1.95 -12.38
CA LYS A 368 0.49 -2.07 -13.67
C LYS A 368 -0.79 -1.25 -13.73
N LEU A 369 -1.51 -1.17 -12.63
CA LEU A 369 -2.73 -0.37 -12.49
C LEU A 369 -2.45 1.12 -12.58
N VAL A 370 -1.38 1.58 -11.91
CA VAL A 370 -1.08 3.00 -11.77
C VAL A 370 -0.32 3.51 -12.98
N TRP A 371 0.62 2.74 -13.54
CA TRP A 371 1.51 3.20 -14.61
C TRP A 371 1.38 2.40 -15.91
N ASN A 372 1.30 3.13 -17.02
CA ASN A 372 1.41 2.61 -18.38
C ASN A 372 2.82 2.89 -18.97
N GLY A 373 3.87 2.80 -18.15
CA GLY A 373 5.25 3.05 -18.60
C GLY A 373 6.11 3.77 -17.59
N ASP A 374 5.96 5.09 -17.44
CA ASP A 374 6.85 5.92 -16.60
C ASP A 374 6.66 5.64 -15.10
N HIS A 375 7.27 4.54 -14.63
CA HIS A 375 7.10 4.01 -13.27
C HIS A 375 7.68 4.96 -12.22
N GLY A 376 6.90 5.22 -11.18
CA GLY A 376 7.27 6.14 -10.10
C GLY A 376 6.86 7.60 -10.36
N SER A 377 6.45 7.95 -11.59
CA SER A 377 5.99 9.30 -11.91
C SER A 377 4.59 9.60 -11.36
N VAL A 378 4.29 10.87 -11.10
CA VAL A 378 2.95 11.33 -10.73
C VAL A 378 2.14 11.63 -11.98
N ASN A 379 1.16 10.78 -12.28
CA ASN A 379 0.26 10.92 -13.42
C ASN A 379 -1.15 11.43 -13.01
N LEU A 380 -2.05 11.54 -13.99
CA LEU A 380 -3.42 12.03 -13.75
C LEU A 380 -4.21 11.12 -12.78
N PHE A 381 -4.02 9.80 -12.88
CA PHE A 381 -4.67 8.84 -11.98
C PHE A 381 -4.27 9.09 -10.52
N ILE A 382 -2.96 9.26 -10.25
CA ILE A 382 -2.46 9.57 -8.90
C ILE A 382 -3.00 10.91 -8.40
N LYS A 383 -3.06 11.93 -9.26
CA LYS A 383 -3.61 13.25 -8.89
C LYS A 383 -5.09 13.17 -8.52
N LYS A 384 -5.89 12.42 -9.30
CA LYS A 384 -7.31 12.15 -8.98
C LYS A 384 -7.45 11.40 -7.67
N LEU A 385 -6.63 10.37 -7.44
CA LEU A 385 -6.61 9.63 -6.18
C LEU A 385 -6.32 10.55 -4.97
N PHE A 386 -5.36 11.46 -5.09
CA PHE A 386 -5.11 12.47 -4.06
C PHE A 386 -6.30 13.40 -3.86
N GLN A 387 -6.91 13.88 -4.94
CA GLN A 387 -8.08 14.75 -4.88
C GLN A 387 -9.24 14.06 -4.17
N THR A 388 -9.57 12.82 -4.55
CA THR A 388 -10.60 12.00 -3.90
C THR A 388 -10.34 11.88 -2.39
N PHE A 389 -9.12 11.51 -2.00
CA PHE A 389 -8.76 11.37 -0.59
C PHE A 389 -8.89 12.69 0.18
N ILE A 390 -8.42 13.81 -0.38
CA ILE A 390 -8.53 15.12 0.25
C ILE A 390 -10.00 15.56 0.37
N CYS A 391 -10.82 15.32 -0.67
CA CYS A 391 -12.24 15.61 -0.65
C CYS A 391 -12.96 14.81 0.45
N MET A 392 -12.68 13.51 0.59
CA MET A 392 -13.25 12.69 1.66
C MET A 392 -12.87 13.20 3.06
N ASN A 393 -11.62 13.61 3.27
CA ASN A 393 -11.16 14.21 4.53
C ASN A 393 -11.80 15.58 4.82
N ALA A 394 -12.06 16.37 3.76
CA ALA A 394 -12.70 17.67 3.87
C ALA A 394 -14.20 17.54 4.19
N LEU A 395 -14.83 16.51 3.63
CA LEU A 395 -16.24 16.17 3.80
C LEU A 395 -16.49 15.29 5.02
N GLN A 396 -15.45 14.84 5.71
CA GLN A 396 -15.51 14.00 6.91
C GLN A 396 -16.32 12.71 6.68
N TYR A 397 -16.01 12.00 5.60
CA TYR A 397 -16.59 10.67 5.34
C TYR A 397 -16.20 9.68 6.44
N PRO A 398 -16.91 8.54 6.58
CA PRO A 398 -16.59 7.53 7.58
C PRO A 398 -15.12 7.12 7.57
N ASN A 399 -14.52 6.97 8.76
CA ASN A 399 -13.10 6.66 8.90
C ASN A 399 -12.73 5.32 8.23
N GLU A 400 -13.64 4.35 8.22
CA GLU A 400 -13.46 3.05 7.54
C GLU A 400 -13.28 3.23 6.03
N ASP A 401 -14.07 4.10 5.40
CA ASP A 401 -13.98 4.40 3.96
C ASP A 401 -12.72 5.20 3.62
N ILE A 402 -12.38 6.20 4.44
CA ILE A 402 -11.12 6.95 4.31
C ILE A 402 -9.92 6.01 4.45
N ALA A 403 -9.99 5.03 5.36
CA ALA A 403 -8.94 4.05 5.56
C ALA A 403 -8.72 3.16 4.33
N ILE A 404 -9.77 2.78 3.59
CA ILE A 404 -9.64 2.02 2.33
C ILE A 404 -8.84 2.82 1.29
N VAL A 405 -9.15 4.11 1.11
CA VAL A 405 -8.41 4.97 0.17
C VAL A 405 -6.99 5.25 0.67
N SER A 406 -6.79 5.42 1.97
CA SER A 406 -5.45 5.56 2.54
C SER A 406 -4.59 4.30 2.36
N ARG A 407 -5.18 3.10 2.43
CA ARG A 407 -4.48 1.84 2.11
C ARG A 407 -3.98 1.84 0.68
N LEU A 408 -4.84 2.24 -0.27
CA LEU A 408 -4.45 2.38 -1.67
C LEU A 408 -3.33 3.42 -1.86
N ILE A 409 -3.42 4.60 -1.24
CA ILE A 409 -2.35 5.60 -1.28
C ILE A 409 -1.04 5.04 -0.72
N ASN A 410 -1.09 4.25 0.35
CA ASN A 410 0.11 3.61 0.90
C ASN A 410 0.73 2.60 -0.09
N LEU A 411 -0.09 1.78 -0.76
CA LEU A 411 0.37 0.86 -1.80
C LEU A 411 1.09 1.59 -2.94
N VAL A 412 0.51 2.69 -3.42
CA VAL A 412 1.12 3.51 -4.48
C VAL A 412 2.41 4.15 -3.98
N THR A 413 2.43 4.67 -2.76
CA THR A 413 3.63 5.27 -2.13
C THR A 413 4.77 4.26 -2.05
N VAL A 414 4.49 3.04 -1.59
CA VAL A 414 5.49 1.97 -1.51
C VAL A 414 5.94 1.55 -2.90
N ALA A 415 5.06 1.49 -3.90
CA ALA A 415 5.44 1.19 -5.27
C ALA A 415 6.32 2.28 -5.90
N VAL A 416 6.02 3.56 -5.68
CA VAL A 416 6.90 4.70 -6.06
C VAL A 416 8.27 4.52 -5.42
N ASN A 417 8.31 4.25 -4.12
CA ASN A 417 9.55 4.04 -3.40
C ASN A 417 10.38 2.88 -3.96
N LEU A 418 9.76 1.73 -4.21
CA LEU A 418 10.40 0.54 -4.82
C LEU A 418 10.91 0.81 -6.24
N SER A 419 10.29 1.73 -6.98
CA SER A 419 10.76 2.14 -8.31
C SER A 419 12.10 2.85 -8.26
N GLU A 420 12.52 3.39 -7.11
CA GLU A 420 13.79 4.12 -6.95
C GLU A 420 14.96 3.23 -6.49
N PHE A 421 14.69 1.94 -6.23
CA PHE A 421 15.66 0.98 -5.70
C PHE A 421 16.61 0.50 -6.80
N GLN A 422 17.62 1.32 -7.06
CA GLN A 422 18.74 1.01 -7.94
C GLN A 422 19.90 0.49 -7.10
N LEU A 423 20.49 -0.62 -7.55
CA LEU A 423 21.69 -1.20 -6.93
C LEU A 423 22.91 -0.43 -7.44
N SER A 424 23.63 0.23 -6.53
CA SER A 424 24.99 0.73 -6.79
C SER A 424 25.96 -0.24 -6.13
N ASP A 425 26.84 -0.86 -6.90
CA ASP A 425 27.81 -1.86 -6.41
C ASP A 425 27.19 -3.04 -5.64
N GLY A 426 25.93 -3.39 -5.95
CA GLY A 426 25.22 -4.49 -5.29
C GLY A 426 24.57 -4.13 -3.95
N LEU A 427 24.68 -2.87 -3.51
CA LEU A 427 24.09 -2.35 -2.28
C LEU A 427 22.98 -1.33 -2.57
N ILE A 428 22.04 -1.18 -1.63
CA ILE A 428 20.89 -0.28 -1.70
C ILE A 428 20.95 0.66 -0.48
N PRO A 429 20.92 1.99 -0.66
CA PRO A 429 20.70 2.91 0.45
C PRO A 429 19.28 2.73 0.97
N TYR A 430 19.11 2.56 2.28
CA TYR A 430 17.80 2.28 2.88
C TYR A 430 17.62 3.03 4.21
N PRO A 431 16.47 3.70 4.46
CA PRO A 431 15.33 3.89 3.55
C PRO A 431 15.72 4.69 2.29
N CYS A 432 15.24 4.28 1.13
CA CYS A 432 15.58 4.92 -0.15
C CYS A 432 14.54 5.99 -0.48
N VAL A 433 14.84 7.27 -0.33
CA VAL A 433 13.93 8.36 -0.71
C VAL A 433 14.65 9.27 -1.70
N LYS A 434 14.26 9.23 -2.98
CA LYS A 434 14.86 10.07 -4.04
C LYS A 434 13.80 10.99 -4.66
N ASP A 435 14.09 11.51 -5.85
CA ASP A 435 13.33 12.58 -6.50
C ASP A 435 11.86 12.24 -6.78
N ASN A 436 11.55 11.00 -7.18
CA ASN A 436 10.18 10.58 -7.46
C ASN A 436 9.37 10.50 -6.16
N SER A 437 9.93 9.89 -5.10
CA SER A 437 9.27 9.87 -3.79
C SER A 437 9.02 11.29 -3.27
N GLN A 438 10.02 12.18 -3.36
CA GLN A 438 9.87 13.58 -2.96
C GLN A 438 8.88 14.35 -3.83
N HIS A 439 8.88 14.12 -5.15
CA HIS A 439 7.91 14.74 -6.05
C HIS A 439 6.48 14.26 -5.75
N TYR A 440 6.29 12.96 -5.49
CA TYR A 440 5.01 12.38 -5.11
C TYR A 440 4.43 13.03 -3.85
N ALA A 441 5.23 13.17 -2.78
CA ALA A 441 4.81 13.87 -1.56
C ALA A 441 4.49 15.35 -1.80
N ARG A 442 5.31 16.05 -2.60
CA ARG A 442 5.04 17.45 -2.99
C ARG A 442 3.75 17.60 -3.79
N GLN A 443 3.40 16.65 -4.66
CA GLN A 443 2.15 16.70 -5.41
C GLN A 443 0.93 16.47 -4.50
N LEU A 444 1.03 15.59 -3.51
CA LEU A 444 -0.03 15.43 -2.50
C LEU A 444 -0.24 16.73 -1.72
N TRP A 445 0.85 17.34 -1.21
CA TRP A 445 0.78 18.63 -0.52
C TRP A 445 0.20 19.74 -1.41
N LYS A 446 0.65 19.83 -2.67
CA LYS A 446 0.11 20.81 -3.64
C LYS A 446 -1.39 20.63 -3.86
N THR A 447 -1.85 19.38 -3.98
CA THR A 447 -3.27 19.07 -4.15
C THR A 447 -4.06 19.53 -2.93
N LEU A 448 -3.55 19.24 -1.72
CA LEU A 448 -4.14 19.69 -0.46
C LEU A 448 -4.20 21.21 -0.37
N GLU A 449 -3.09 21.89 -0.65
CA GLU A 449 -2.99 23.36 -0.63
C GLU A 449 -3.92 24.04 -1.66
N SER A 450 -4.09 23.44 -2.83
CA SER A 450 -4.99 23.95 -3.87
C SER A 450 -6.47 23.67 -3.63
N SER A 451 -6.81 22.86 -2.62
CA SER A 451 -8.20 22.54 -2.31
C SER A 451 -8.97 23.80 -1.88
N ARG A 452 -10.22 23.90 -2.36
CA ARG A 452 -11.17 24.93 -1.89
C ARG A 452 -11.48 24.83 -0.40
N TYR A 453 -11.25 23.65 0.18
CA TYR A 453 -11.47 23.33 1.60
C TYR A 453 -10.20 23.50 2.45
N PHE A 454 -9.11 24.01 1.87
CA PHE A 454 -7.85 24.14 2.58
C PHE A 454 -8.01 24.90 3.91
N SER A 455 -7.62 24.23 4.99
CA SER A 455 -7.62 24.70 6.37
C SER A 455 -6.57 23.91 7.15
N ILE A 456 -6.08 24.44 8.28
CA ILE A 456 -5.15 23.70 9.13
C ILE A 456 -5.80 22.41 9.63
N GLY A 457 -7.06 22.46 10.07
CA GLY A 457 -7.81 21.26 10.47
C GLY A 457 -7.89 20.19 9.37
N LEU A 458 -8.09 20.59 8.10
CA LEU A 458 -8.02 19.64 6.98
C LEU A 458 -6.61 19.03 6.85
N CYS A 459 -5.55 19.83 6.98
CA CYS A 459 -4.18 19.33 6.93
C CYS A 459 -3.93 18.31 8.05
N LEU A 460 -4.32 18.62 9.29
CA LEU A 460 -4.18 17.74 10.45
C LEU A 460 -4.92 16.42 10.24
N ARG A 461 -6.21 16.47 9.86
CA ARG A 461 -7.00 15.25 9.55
C ARG A 461 -6.37 14.42 8.42
N THR A 462 -5.94 15.09 7.35
CA THR A 462 -5.28 14.41 6.22
C THR A 462 -4.01 13.70 6.68
N ILE A 463 -3.18 14.35 7.50
CA ILE A 463 -1.95 13.77 8.05
C ILE A 463 -2.24 12.57 8.97
N GLN A 464 -3.23 12.70 9.85
CA GLN A 464 -3.65 11.63 10.77
C GLN A 464 -4.12 10.39 10.00
N ASN A 465 -4.93 10.59 8.95
CA ASN A 465 -5.52 9.52 8.15
C ASN A 465 -4.56 8.85 7.16
N LEU A 466 -3.35 9.39 6.94
CA LEU A 466 -2.34 8.71 6.14
C LEU A 466 -1.83 7.46 6.86
N ARG A 467 -1.47 6.42 6.11
CA ARG A 467 -0.78 5.23 6.66
C ARG A 467 0.74 5.26 6.50
N SER A 468 1.25 5.93 5.46
CA SER A 468 2.69 5.97 5.18
C SER A 468 3.43 6.91 6.14
N SER A 469 4.39 6.39 6.91
CA SER A 469 5.28 7.22 7.73
C SER A 469 6.04 8.25 6.89
N PHE A 470 6.47 7.87 5.68
CA PHE A 470 7.10 8.81 4.74
C PHE A 470 6.19 10.01 4.42
N LEU A 471 4.92 9.78 4.07
CA LEU A 471 4.00 10.88 3.75
C LEU A 471 3.63 11.68 4.99
N LYS A 472 3.43 11.05 6.16
CA LYS A 472 3.18 11.75 7.42
C LYS A 472 4.30 12.73 7.72
N LEU A 473 5.55 12.25 7.71
CA LEU A 473 6.72 13.09 7.93
C LEU A 473 6.76 14.26 6.95
N ARG A 474 6.64 14.00 5.64
CA ARG A 474 6.73 15.05 4.61
C ARG A 474 5.62 16.08 4.69
N LEU A 475 4.38 15.68 4.96
CA LEU A 475 3.27 16.63 5.08
C LEU A 475 3.33 17.41 6.38
N SER A 476 3.73 16.79 7.49
CA SER A 476 3.96 17.49 8.75
C SER A 476 5.11 18.50 8.64
N GLU A 477 6.21 18.15 7.98
CA GLU A 477 7.30 19.08 7.65
C GLU A 477 6.78 20.32 6.91
N GLN A 478 5.98 20.13 5.86
CA GLN A 478 5.44 21.23 5.07
C GLN A 478 4.47 22.10 5.88
N LEU A 479 3.63 21.49 6.71
CA LEU A 479 2.70 22.21 7.57
C LEU A 479 3.44 23.02 8.65
N ILE A 480 4.41 22.41 9.33
CA ILE A 480 5.22 23.07 10.35
C ILE A 480 6.06 24.20 9.71
N GLN A 481 6.65 24.00 8.53
CA GLN A 481 7.37 25.07 7.82
C GLN A 481 6.46 26.24 7.42
N LYS A 482 5.17 25.99 7.14
CA LYS A 482 4.21 27.06 6.89
C LYS A 482 3.88 27.87 8.15
N LEU A 483 3.80 27.20 9.29
CA LEU A 483 3.51 27.82 10.59
C LEU A 483 4.77 28.55 11.13
N ASN A 484 5.91 27.90 11.08
CA ASN A 484 7.22 28.40 11.47
C ASN A 484 8.24 28.21 10.32
N ARG A 485 8.51 29.28 9.56
CA ARG A 485 9.45 29.25 8.41
C ARG A 485 10.89 28.86 8.78
N ARG A 486 11.27 28.96 10.05
CA ARG A 486 12.62 28.61 10.53
C ARG A 486 12.73 27.13 10.89
N ALA A 487 11.62 26.41 11.01
CA ALA A 487 11.60 25.01 11.41
C ALA A 487 12.30 24.11 10.38
N LYS A 488 13.24 23.30 10.85
CA LYS A 488 13.97 22.30 10.06
C LYS A 488 13.89 20.95 10.77
N LEU A 489 13.07 20.04 10.26
CA LEU A 489 12.84 18.71 10.84
C LEU A 489 13.57 17.61 10.07
N GLY A 490 14.84 17.84 9.74
CA GLY A 490 15.62 16.90 8.93
C GLY A 490 16.04 15.62 9.67
N ASN A 491 16.10 15.67 11.00
CA ASN A 491 16.54 14.60 11.89
C ASN A 491 16.04 14.86 13.32
N VAL A 492 16.33 13.96 14.28
CA VAL A 492 15.82 14.07 15.66
C VAL A 492 16.27 15.36 16.34
N ARG A 493 17.48 15.84 16.05
CA ARG A 493 17.97 17.13 16.53
C ARG A 493 17.06 18.29 16.14
N GLY A 494 16.50 18.27 14.93
CA GLY A 494 15.56 19.27 14.45
C GLY A 494 14.27 19.32 15.29
N PHE A 495 13.75 18.14 15.68
CA PHE A 495 12.61 18.04 16.58
C PHE A 495 12.93 18.56 17.98
N PHE A 496 14.09 18.20 18.51
CA PHE A 496 14.54 18.72 19.81
C PHE A 496 14.68 20.24 19.80
N GLN A 497 15.20 20.81 18.71
CA GLN A 497 15.31 22.27 18.57
C GLN A 497 13.93 22.94 18.60
N GLN A 498 12.91 22.36 17.96
CA GLN A 498 11.54 22.89 18.04
C GLN A 498 10.97 22.82 19.46
N LEU A 499 11.31 21.79 20.23
CA LEU A 499 10.95 21.70 21.66
C LEU A 499 11.62 22.79 22.49
N LEU A 500 12.92 23.04 22.27
CA LEU A 500 13.63 24.09 22.97
C LEU A 500 13.13 25.50 22.63
N GLU A 501 12.73 25.72 21.37
CA GLU A 501 12.21 27.01 20.91
C GLU A 501 10.80 27.31 21.43
N ARG A 502 10.08 26.32 21.97
CA ARG A 502 8.74 26.47 22.55
C ARG A 502 7.74 27.20 21.64
N CYS A 503 7.83 27.02 20.33
CA CYS A 503 7.01 27.74 19.35
C CYS A 503 5.49 27.52 19.51
N TRP A 504 5.06 26.49 20.25
CA TRP A 504 3.64 26.30 20.53
C TRP A 504 3.08 27.34 21.48
N MET A 505 3.90 27.96 22.34
CA MET A 505 3.46 28.97 23.31
C MET A 505 2.88 30.23 22.65
N ASP A 506 3.16 30.44 21.35
CA ASP A 506 2.61 31.54 20.56
C ASP A 506 1.15 31.29 20.10
N TYR A 507 0.62 30.08 20.33
CA TYR A 507 -0.74 29.68 19.94
C TYR A 507 -1.69 29.61 21.13
N GLU A 508 -3.00 29.67 20.84
CA GLU A 508 -4.05 29.56 21.86
C GLU A 508 -4.14 28.14 22.43
N GLU A 509 -4.39 28.03 23.74
CA GLU A 509 -4.41 26.76 24.48
C GLU A 509 -5.58 25.85 24.11
N GLN A 510 -6.75 26.44 23.83
CA GLN A 510 -7.98 25.68 23.65
C GLN A 510 -8.58 25.93 22.28
N THR A 511 -8.91 24.84 21.59
CA THR A 511 -9.85 24.88 20.49
C THR A 511 -11.18 25.41 21.03
N PRO A 512 -11.74 26.52 20.50
CA PRO A 512 -13.09 26.94 20.85
C PRO A 512 -13.99 25.75 20.56
N MET A 513 -14.85 25.41 21.51
CA MET A 513 -15.93 24.44 21.30
C MET A 513 -16.88 25.02 20.26
N VAL A 514 -16.49 24.93 18.99
CA VAL A 514 -17.39 25.10 17.89
C VAL A 514 -18.16 23.79 17.87
N ASP A 515 -19.44 23.85 18.22
CA ASP A 515 -20.41 22.84 17.87
C ASP A 515 -20.42 22.75 16.34
N VAL A 516 -19.46 22.02 15.77
CA VAL A 516 -19.48 21.64 14.37
C VAL A 516 -20.63 20.66 14.29
N GLU A 517 -21.82 21.15 13.95
CA GLU A 517 -22.97 20.31 13.70
C GLU A 517 -22.50 19.17 12.79
N PRO A 518 -22.67 17.90 13.22
CA PRO A 518 -22.29 16.78 12.40
C PRO A 518 -23.01 16.91 11.05
N PRO A 519 -22.32 16.62 9.93
CA PRO A 519 -22.94 16.73 8.62
C PRO A 519 -24.25 15.94 8.62
N SER A 520 -25.33 16.54 8.13
CA SER A 520 -26.68 15.96 8.16
C SER A 520 -26.81 14.65 7.35
N SER A 521 -25.76 14.25 6.64
CA SER A 521 -25.64 13.04 5.83
C SER A 521 -24.27 12.41 6.08
N LEU A 522 -24.22 11.08 6.12
CA LEU A 522 -22.98 10.29 6.25
C LEU A 522 -21.98 10.58 5.11
N TYR A 523 -22.52 10.82 3.92
CA TYR A 523 -21.75 11.23 2.75
C TYR A 523 -22.30 12.59 2.30
N PRO A 524 -21.69 13.73 2.66
CA PRO A 524 -22.09 15.00 2.06
C PRO A 524 -21.57 15.12 0.61
N VAL A 525 -22.22 15.97 -0.19
CA VAL A 525 -21.78 16.30 -1.56
C VAL A 525 -20.76 17.43 -1.49
N LEU A 526 -19.76 17.38 -2.38
CA LEU A 526 -18.77 18.44 -2.50
C LEU A 526 -19.44 19.75 -2.97
N ASP A 527 -19.49 20.75 -2.09
CA ASP A 527 -19.88 22.11 -2.47
C ASP A 527 -18.80 22.73 -3.36
N THR A 528 -19.14 22.92 -4.64
CA THR A 528 -18.26 23.55 -5.63
C THR A 528 -18.26 25.06 -5.51
N HIS A 529 -19.26 25.69 -4.88
CA HIS A 529 -19.31 27.15 -4.71
C HIS A 529 -18.56 27.64 -3.47
N ARG A 530 -18.11 26.73 -2.60
CA ARG A 530 -17.35 27.07 -1.40
C ARG A 530 -16.10 27.88 -1.74
N THR A 531 -15.99 29.06 -1.12
CA THR A 531 -14.79 29.88 -1.14
C THR A 531 -13.85 29.46 0.00
N ARG A 532 -12.54 29.52 -0.27
CA ARG A 532 -11.50 29.20 0.73
C ARG A 532 -11.71 30.04 1.99
N ALA A 533 -11.86 29.38 3.13
CA ALA A 533 -11.92 30.06 4.42
C ALA A 533 -10.59 30.79 4.69
N LYS A 534 -10.63 31.93 5.38
CA LYS A 534 -9.40 32.52 5.95
C LYS A 534 -8.79 31.48 6.89
N ALA A 535 -7.47 31.36 6.86
CA ALA A 535 -6.73 30.26 7.49
C ALA A 535 -7.23 30.00 8.91
N SER A 536 -7.65 28.76 9.17
CA SER A 536 -7.99 28.30 10.52
C SER A 536 -6.73 28.36 11.38
N GLU A 537 -6.86 28.90 12.59
CA GLU A 537 -5.77 28.94 13.58
C GLU A 537 -5.44 27.53 14.05
N ILE A 538 -4.19 27.32 14.48
CA ILE A 538 -3.72 26.08 15.10
C ILE A 538 -3.63 26.28 16.60
N TYR A 539 -4.01 25.27 17.38
CA TYR A 539 -3.92 25.32 18.85
C TYR A 539 -2.62 24.69 19.36
N GLN A 540 -2.26 24.98 20.61
CA GLN A 540 -1.04 24.45 21.23
C GLN A 540 -0.95 22.93 21.15
N GLN A 541 -2.01 22.23 21.57
CA GLN A 541 -2.08 20.76 21.55
C GLN A 541 -1.92 20.21 20.13
N GLU A 542 -2.58 20.81 19.14
CA GLU A 542 -2.50 20.38 17.74
C GLU A 542 -1.08 20.52 17.17
N TYR A 543 -0.37 21.60 17.52
CA TYR A 543 1.03 21.80 17.11
C TYR A 543 1.95 20.75 17.74
N ILE A 544 1.77 20.47 19.03
CA ILE A 544 2.55 19.46 19.76
C ILE A 544 2.29 18.05 19.23
N ASP A 545 1.03 17.71 18.98
CA ASP A 545 0.66 16.41 18.41
C ASP A 545 1.17 16.28 16.96
N LEU A 546 1.16 17.36 16.18
CA LEU A 546 1.73 17.36 14.83
C LEU A 546 3.25 17.09 14.85
N LEU A 547 3.98 17.71 15.79
CA LEU A 547 5.40 17.43 15.99
C LEU A 547 5.63 15.96 16.40
N LEU A 548 4.80 15.40 17.28
CA LEU A 548 4.89 13.99 17.68
C LEU A 548 4.65 13.06 16.50
N VAL A 549 3.61 13.31 15.71
CA VAL A 549 3.29 12.52 14.52
C VAL A 549 4.46 12.51 13.55
N ALA A 550 5.11 13.65 13.35
CA ALA A 550 6.29 13.77 12.51
C ALA A 550 7.51 13.03 13.08
N LEU A 551 7.79 13.15 14.38
CA LEU A 551 8.89 12.44 15.04
C LEU A 551 8.68 10.93 15.00
N ARG A 552 7.48 10.44 15.33
CA ARG A 552 7.13 9.01 15.26
C ARG A 552 7.32 8.48 13.85
N ALA A 553 6.83 9.22 12.85
CA ALA A 553 7.00 8.86 11.46
C ALA A 553 8.47 8.80 11.01
N TYR A 554 9.33 9.71 11.51
CA TYR A 554 10.77 9.65 11.32
C TYR A 554 11.37 8.39 11.97
N CYS A 555 11.08 8.16 13.25
CA CYS A 555 11.54 6.98 13.99
C CYS A 555 11.14 5.66 13.33
N ASP A 556 9.92 5.57 12.80
CA ASP A 556 9.42 4.39 12.08
C ASP A 556 10.13 4.20 10.74
N MET A 557 10.36 5.28 9.99
CA MET A 557 11.02 5.20 8.67
C MET A 557 12.49 4.78 8.78
N TYR A 558 13.18 5.23 9.84
CA TYR A 558 14.59 4.90 10.10
C TYR A 558 14.77 3.77 11.13
N GLN A 559 13.69 3.20 11.67
CA GLN A 559 13.73 2.10 12.64
C GLN A 559 14.62 2.40 13.86
N LEU A 560 14.62 3.65 14.32
CA LEU A 560 15.43 4.07 15.48
C LEU A 560 15.14 3.23 16.73
N PRO A 561 13.89 2.88 17.07
CA PRO A 561 13.62 2.05 18.24
C PRO A 561 14.23 0.65 18.14
N ALA A 562 14.22 0.06 16.94
CA ALA A 562 14.84 -1.25 16.72
C ALA A 562 16.36 -1.17 16.83
N TYR A 563 16.98 -0.13 16.26
CA TYR A 563 18.41 0.11 16.39
C TYR A 563 18.84 0.38 17.84
N PHE A 564 18.03 1.12 18.60
CA PHE A 564 18.27 1.36 20.02
C PHE A 564 18.26 0.05 20.82
N ARG A 565 17.24 -0.81 20.63
CA ARG A 565 17.15 -2.11 21.30
C ARG A 565 18.33 -3.02 20.98
N GLU A 566 18.73 -3.12 19.72
CA GLU A 566 19.91 -3.90 19.33
C GLU A 566 21.20 -3.40 19.98
N ASN A 567 21.31 -2.09 20.26
CA ASN A 567 22.46 -1.54 21.00
C ASN A 567 22.42 -1.85 22.50
N MET A 568 21.23 -1.98 23.08
CA MET A 568 21.03 -2.29 24.50
C MET A 568 21.24 -3.78 24.85
N VAL A 569 21.06 -4.69 23.89
CA VAL A 569 21.40 -6.10 24.07
C VAL A 569 22.93 -6.24 24.17
N GLN A 570 23.43 -6.53 25.37
CA GLN A 570 24.84 -6.88 25.57
C GLN A 570 25.12 -8.24 24.91
N PRO A 571 26.28 -8.43 24.26
CA PRO A 571 26.68 -9.75 23.80
C PRO A 571 26.85 -10.63 25.04
N SER A 572 25.92 -11.56 25.25
CA SER A 572 26.09 -12.63 26.23
C SER A 572 27.36 -13.39 25.86
N GLY A 573 28.42 -13.19 26.64
CA GLY A 573 29.65 -13.93 26.50
C GLY A 573 29.36 -15.42 26.48
N SER A 574 29.97 -16.11 25.52
CA SER A 574 30.06 -17.55 25.45
C SER A 574 30.71 -18.10 26.73
N GLY A 575 29.90 -18.33 27.76
CA GLY A 575 30.27 -19.02 28.99
C GLY A 575 29.54 -20.34 29.02
N VAL A 576 30.24 -21.42 28.68
CA VAL A 576 29.80 -22.78 28.94
C VAL A 576 29.68 -22.94 30.46
N SER A 577 28.47 -23.12 30.98
CA SER A 577 28.27 -23.86 32.22
C SER A 577 26.97 -24.65 32.15
N SER A 578 27.14 -25.94 31.90
CA SER A 578 26.20 -26.99 32.30
C SER A 578 25.80 -26.81 33.76
N ASN A 579 24.48 -26.77 34.03
CA ASN A 579 23.80 -27.54 35.08
C ASN A 579 22.30 -27.21 35.08
N ALA A 580 21.48 -28.22 34.74
CA ALA A 580 20.08 -28.35 35.16
C ALA A 580 20.07 -28.94 36.60
N PRO A 581 18.99 -28.88 37.43
CA PRO A 581 17.55 -29.01 37.11
C PRO A 581 16.68 -27.94 37.85
N ASP A 582 15.34 -27.86 37.91
CA ASP A 582 14.22 -28.73 37.57
C ASP A 582 12.94 -27.88 37.37
N ALA A 583 11.90 -28.52 36.82
CA ALA A 583 10.67 -27.93 36.26
C ALA A 583 9.76 -27.08 37.18
N THR A 584 9.20 -26.00 36.62
CA THR A 584 7.81 -25.57 36.88
C THR A 584 7.25 -24.86 35.65
N GLU A 585 6.08 -25.31 35.23
CA GLU A 585 5.39 -24.90 34.01
C GLU A 585 5.07 -23.41 34.00
N CYS A 586 5.70 -22.68 33.08
CA CYS A 586 5.17 -21.45 32.51
C CYS A 586 5.34 -21.57 31.01
N ILE A 587 4.24 -21.50 30.26
CA ILE A 587 4.25 -21.44 28.79
C ILE A 587 4.89 -20.09 28.42
N VAL A 588 6.21 -20.07 28.40
CA VAL A 588 7.01 -18.98 27.86
C VAL A 588 7.15 -19.27 26.38
N SER A 589 6.45 -18.48 25.57
CA SER A 589 6.70 -18.34 24.15
C SER A 589 8.21 -18.20 23.95
N GLN A 590 8.85 -19.18 23.30
CA GLN A 590 10.25 -19.05 22.92
C GLN A 590 10.41 -17.73 22.14
N PRO A 591 11.46 -16.93 22.40
CA PRO A 591 11.73 -15.78 21.57
C PRO A 591 12.01 -16.30 20.16
N ASP A 592 11.23 -15.83 19.18
CA ASP A 592 11.47 -16.10 17.76
C ASP A 592 12.94 -15.78 17.45
N GLU A 593 13.79 -16.80 17.33
CA GLU A 593 15.11 -16.60 16.74
C GLU A 593 14.90 -15.98 15.36
N PRO A 594 15.54 -14.83 15.07
CA PRO A 594 15.32 -14.16 13.80
C PRO A 594 15.75 -15.09 12.67
N ASP A 595 14.82 -15.48 11.79
CA ASP A 595 15.16 -16.25 10.60
C ASP A 595 16.14 -15.41 9.76
N GLU A 596 17.43 -15.77 9.79
CA GLU A 596 18.50 -15.05 9.11
C GLU A 596 18.24 -14.87 7.61
N ARG A 597 17.37 -15.72 7.02
CA ARG A 597 16.94 -15.62 5.62
C ARG A 597 16.06 -14.39 5.35
N MET A 598 15.50 -13.79 6.39
CA MET A 598 14.66 -12.59 6.37
C MET A 598 15.45 -11.32 6.72
N ILE A 599 16.76 -11.32 6.48
CA ILE A 599 17.63 -10.15 6.62
C ILE A 599 18.27 -9.83 5.27
N PHE A 600 17.96 -8.66 4.72
CA PHE A 600 18.53 -8.23 3.45
C PHE A 600 19.96 -7.72 3.64
N GLN A 601 20.94 -8.51 3.20
CA GLN A 601 22.36 -8.18 3.32
C GLN A 601 22.83 -7.09 2.33
N GLY A 602 22.00 -6.76 1.32
CA GLY A 602 22.33 -5.76 0.31
C GLY A 602 22.08 -4.32 0.74
N VAL A 603 22.05 -4.01 2.04
CA VAL A 603 21.89 -2.62 2.53
C VAL A 603 23.24 -1.91 2.57
N ALA A 604 23.30 -0.73 1.95
CA ALA A 604 24.45 0.16 2.02
C ALA A 604 24.48 0.87 3.38
N VAL A 605 25.53 0.63 4.16
CA VAL A 605 25.77 1.31 5.44
C VAL A 605 27.11 2.03 5.33
N THR A 606 27.10 3.35 5.56
CA THR A 606 28.27 4.22 5.54
C THR A 606 28.59 4.74 6.95
N GLY A 607 29.81 5.23 7.17
CA GLY A 607 30.19 5.82 8.47
C GLY A 607 29.34 7.03 8.82
N GLU A 608 29.01 7.86 7.83
CA GLU A 608 28.10 9.01 7.99
C GLU A 608 26.72 8.57 8.50
N LEU A 609 26.16 7.50 7.94
CA LEU A 609 24.87 6.97 8.37
C LEU A 609 24.92 6.44 9.81
N VAL A 610 26.00 5.76 10.21
CA VAL A 610 26.18 5.31 11.59
C VAL A 610 26.26 6.49 12.57
N LEU A 611 26.96 7.56 12.19
CA LEU A 611 27.04 8.78 12.99
C LEU A 611 25.68 9.48 13.10
N GLU A 612 24.92 9.54 12.01
CA GLU A 612 23.55 10.09 12.00
C GLU A 612 22.64 9.32 12.97
N TYR A 613 22.65 7.98 12.95
CA TYR A 613 21.85 7.17 13.87
C TYR A 613 22.27 7.33 15.33
N ARG A 614 23.57 7.48 15.59
CA ARG A 614 24.09 7.76 16.94
C ARG A 614 23.62 9.12 17.45
N ASP A 615 23.70 10.14 16.61
CA ASP A 615 23.20 11.48 16.94
C ASP A 615 21.68 11.44 17.16
N ASP A 616 20.93 10.74 16.30
CA ASP A 616 19.48 10.61 16.44
C ASP A 616 19.08 9.93 17.76
N ILE A 617 19.73 8.82 18.14
CA ILE A 617 19.52 8.20 19.46
C ILE A 617 19.85 9.17 20.60
N LYS A 618 20.98 9.87 20.52
CA LYS A 618 21.37 10.85 21.54
C LYS A 618 20.30 11.91 21.71
N TYR A 619 19.79 12.49 20.63
CA TYR A 619 18.76 13.52 20.71
C TYR A 619 17.40 12.95 21.15
N LEU A 620 17.06 11.70 20.84
CA LEU A 620 15.87 11.05 21.40
C LEU A 620 15.94 10.99 22.93
N LEU A 621 17.09 10.59 23.49
CA LEU A 621 17.31 10.57 24.94
C LEU A 621 17.30 11.99 25.55
N LEU A 622 17.82 12.99 24.83
CA LEU A 622 17.76 14.39 25.29
C LEU A 622 16.33 14.95 25.28
N ILE A 623 15.52 14.62 24.27
CA ILE A 623 14.09 14.96 24.24
C ILE A 623 13.41 14.39 25.47
N GLU A 624 13.63 13.11 25.73
CA GLU A 624 13.04 12.42 26.87
C GLU A 624 13.44 13.03 28.22
N GLN A 625 14.73 13.27 28.45
CA GLN A 625 15.22 13.95 29.65
C GLN A 625 14.66 15.35 29.80
N HIS A 626 14.50 16.08 28.70
CA HIS A 626 13.92 17.41 28.70
C HIS A 626 12.44 17.36 29.10
N LEU A 627 11.65 16.50 28.45
CA LEU A 627 10.23 16.34 28.75
C LEU A 627 10.00 15.89 30.19
N LYS A 628 10.79 14.95 30.72
CA LYS A 628 10.72 14.55 32.14
C LYS A 628 10.84 15.76 33.07
N LYS A 629 11.89 16.58 32.89
CA LYS A 629 12.09 17.80 33.68
C LYS A 629 10.94 18.80 33.56
N LEU A 630 10.40 18.97 32.36
CA LEU A 630 9.24 19.85 32.12
C LEU A 630 8.01 19.36 32.89
N THR A 631 7.71 18.06 32.79
CA THR A 631 6.54 17.46 33.42
C THR A 631 6.63 17.31 34.94
N GLU A 632 7.84 17.27 35.50
CA GLU A 632 8.07 17.36 36.94
C GLU A 632 7.82 18.78 37.48
N THR A 633 7.96 19.79 36.62
CA THR A 633 7.87 21.21 37.01
C THR A 633 6.45 21.79 36.83
N SER A 634 5.67 21.28 35.87
CA SER A 634 4.31 21.77 35.58
C SER A 634 3.33 20.64 35.25
N THR A 635 2.17 20.67 35.91
CA THR A 635 1.04 19.75 35.62
C THR A 635 0.41 20.00 34.26
N GLU A 636 0.41 21.26 33.79
CA GLU A 636 -0.14 21.65 32.49
C GLU A 636 0.76 21.15 31.34
N GLU A 637 2.09 21.32 31.46
CA GLU A 637 3.04 20.76 30.50
C GLU A 637 3.00 19.22 30.52
N ARG A 638 2.74 18.61 31.69
CA ARG A 638 2.54 17.15 31.78
C ARG A 638 1.35 16.65 30.98
N GLU A 639 0.25 17.40 30.99
CA GLU A 639 -0.93 17.07 30.20
C GLU A 639 -0.66 17.21 28.70
N LEU A 640 -0.08 18.35 28.31
CA LEU A 640 0.26 18.69 26.92
C LEU A 640 1.18 17.64 26.26
N PHE A 641 2.15 17.11 27.01
CA PHE A 641 3.14 16.14 26.52
C PHE A 641 2.82 14.67 26.86
N ARG A 642 1.61 14.34 27.33
CA ARG A 642 1.26 12.95 27.70
C ARG A 642 1.53 11.95 26.57
N HIS A 643 1.13 12.26 25.33
CA HIS A 643 1.32 11.37 24.19
C HIS A 643 2.81 11.19 23.84
N TRP A 644 3.65 12.21 24.05
CA TRP A 644 5.09 12.12 23.85
C TRP A 644 5.73 11.16 24.83
N ILE A 645 5.36 11.25 26.10
CA ILE A 645 5.86 10.36 27.15
C ILE A 645 5.49 8.91 26.86
N SER A 646 4.22 8.66 26.48
CA SER A 646 3.77 7.34 26.07
C SER A 646 4.63 6.78 24.92
N PHE A 647 4.84 7.56 23.87
CA PHE A 647 5.66 7.14 22.74
C PHE A 647 7.11 6.85 23.14
N LEU A 648 7.75 7.71 23.92
CA LEU A 648 9.15 7.52 24.32
C LEU A 648 9.33 6.28 25.21
N SER A 649 8.33 5.93 26.03
CA SER A 649 8.33 4.68 26.80
C SER A 649 8.22 3.41 25.94
N GLU A 650 7.63 3.49 24.73
CA GLU A 650 7.65 2.38 23.75
C GLU A 650 9.05 2.18 23.14
N VAL A 651 9.85 3.25 23.06
CA VAL A 651 11.22 3.22 22.50
C VAL A 651 12.20 2.65 23.51
N ASP A 652 12.09 3.05 24.78
CA ASP A 652 12.88 2.53 25.89
C ASP A 652 11.97 2.07 27.05
N PRO A 653 11.73 0.76 27.18
CA PRO A 653 10.88 0.19 28.23
C PRO A 653 11.42 0.39 29.65
N SER A 654 12.72 0.66 29.82
CA SER A 654 13.30 0.96 31.14
C SER A 654 12.78 2.29 31.72
N LEU A 655 11.98 3.01 30.93
CA LEU A 655 11.48 4.35 31.20
C LEU A 655 9.95 4.39 31.30
N ALA A 656 9.28 3.25 31.49
CA ALA A 656 7.88 3.22 31.90
C ALA A 656 7.72 3.99 33.23
N ILE A 657 7.15 5.20 33.14
CA ILE A 657 6.82 6.01 34.30
C ILE A 657 5.61 5.34 34.96
N GLY A 658 5.76 4.90 36.21
CA GLY A 658 4.66 4.41 37.05
C GLY A 658 3.65 5.49 37.41
#